data_AF-A0A8H3EM19-F1
#
_entry.id   AF-A0A8H3EM19-F1
#
_cell.length_a   1.000
_cell.length_b   1.000
_cell.length_c   1.000
_cell.angle_alpha   90.00
_cell.angle_beta   90.00
_cell.angle_gamma   90.00
#
_symmetry.space_group_name_H-M   'P 1'
#
loop_
_entity.id
_entity.type
_entity.pdbx_description
1 polymer ?
#
loop_
_entity_poly.entity_id
_entity_poly.type
_entity_poly.pdbx_seq_one_letter_code
_entity_poly.pdbx_strand_id
1 'polypeptide(L)'
;MQLRHALAGLPFLLPVALGYDNLFSNGQLGLLLGSYFGLPGANATFDYVVVGGGTSGLAIATRLAEDPSVSVAVIEAGGFYEIDNGNLSITPGYANFYTGADSTNYQPLVDWGFHTVPQAGAANRNIHYARGKTLGGSSARNYLLYHRPTVGSLQRWADEVGDQSYTWDNFLPYYMKSCNYTAPNQALYTNATNTQDPSSFDPAGGPLAVSFSNFVDPFGTWAQKGFEAVGMKAINGLNSGSLMGSSYATLTIDPRNAYRSSSESSFLQAALQNGTSPTIYKNSFAQRILFSSNNTATGVLVTTAGPYGIPAVNYTLSARKEVIVSGGVFQSPQLLMVSGIGPKAILSQFGIPVLKDLPGVGQNMWDHALFGTDYRVNVNTASAALNNATLAAAAVKIYQQNATGPLSIFGASYYGFEDLPQPYRSYLTNASLSALAANFPSDWPELEWLPVSAYLGFQEDRQTADPRDGSNYATINTAIVSPLSRGNVSLQSASMLDPPLINPNWLTDPTDIELAIQSLHRQREIWSYLTNQGLTNGVEALPGANVTSDADILAYIQKSIIQVYHAAATCKMGVRNDSMAVIDSQARVYGTQSLRVVDASSFPFLPPGHPQSTIYALAEKIAADILGNDTPGPGYKMGPDYSAMLGAKSKTVTNSNSNGAGAVRIGGISMTTAALCLLGSMFYYLV
;
A
#
# COMPACT_ATOMS: atom_id res chain seq x y z
N MET A 1 -31.13 -73.19 -38.36
CA MET A 1 -30.13 -72.10 -38.38
C MET A 1 -29.86 -71.74 -36.93
N GLN A 2 -28.91 -72.39 -36.25
CA GLN A 2 -27.46 -72.07 -36.23
C GLN A 2 -27.21 -70.62 -35.79
N LEU A 3 -26.37 -70.28 -34.79
CA LEU A 3 -25.49 -70.99 -33.84
C LEU A 3 -25.02 -69.87 -32.85
N ARG A 4 -25.01 -70.06 -31.51
CA ARG A 4 -23.81 -70.19 -30.62
C ARG A 4 -22.86 -68.96 -30.58
N HIS A 5 -22.28 -68.47 -29.48
CA HIS A 5 -22.04 -68.93 -28.10
C HIS A 5 -21.69 -67.71 -27.21
N ALA A 6 -21.90 -67.86 -25.90
CA ALA A 6 -21.28 -67.03 -24.87
C ALA A 6 -19.95 -67.66 -24.42
N LEU A 7 -18.93 -66.84 -24.13
CA LEU A 7 -18.10 -66.81 -22.91
C LEU A 7 -16.66 -66.28 -23.12
N ALA A 8 -16.30 -65.37 -22.20
CA ALA A 8 -14.99 -65.18 -21.54
C ALA A 8 -13.77 -64.65 -22.32
N GLY A 9 -13.16 -63.57 -21.78
CA GLY A 9 -11.74 -63.26 -21.94
C GLY A 9 -11.37 -61.77 -22.01
N LEU A 10 -11.06 -61.15 -20.86
CA LEU A 10 -9.99 -60.14 -20.79
C LEU A 10 -8.65 -60.90 -20.63
N PRO A 11 -7.45 -60.40 -21.04
CA PRO A 11 -7.05 -58.99 -20.86
C PRO A 11 -6.08 -58.34 -21.91
N PHE A 12 -5.92 -57.01 -21.77
CA PHE A 12 -4.80 -56.12 -22.18
C PHE A 12 -4.39 -55.94 -23.67
N LEU A 13 -4.55 -54.70 -24.21
CA LEU A 13 -3.45 -53.75 -24.51
C LEU A 13 -3.92 -52.49 -25.29
N LEU A 14 -3.40 -51.33 -24.85
CA LEU A 14 -3.35 -49.98 -25.47
C LEU A 14 -4.58 -49.04 -25.38
N PRO A 15 -4.48 -47.90 -24.67
CA PRO A 15 -5.32 -46.75 -24.94
C PRO A 15 -4.77 -45.99 -26.14
N VAL A 16 -5.54 -45.93 -27.21
CA VAL A 16 -5.36 -44.91 -28.26
C VAL A 16 -5.66 -43.56 -27.62
N ALA A 17 -4.62 -42.77 -27.42
CA ALA A 17 -4.75 -41.37 -27.04
C ALA A 17 -5.45 -40.61 -28.18
N LEU A 18 -6.73 -40.30 -28.00
CA LEU A 18 -7.40 -39.27 -28.79
C LEU A 18 -6.95 -37.93 -28.23
N GLY A 19 -5.87 -37.39 -28.81
CA GLY A 19 -5.44 -36.02 -28.60
C GLY A 19 -6.50 -35.07 -29.15
N TYR A 20 -7.15 -34.32 -28.27
CA TYR A 20 -7.84 -33.10 -28.68
C TYR A 20 -6.77 -32.01 -28.75
N ASP A 21 -6.46 -31.57 -29.96
CA ASP A 21 -5.60 -30.40 -30.18
C ASP A 21 -6.30 -29.16 -29.62
N ASN A 22 -5.75 -28.62 -28.52
CA ASN A 22 -6.14 -27.32 -27.99
C ASN A 22 -5.48 -26.24 -28.85
N LEU A 23 -6.28 -25.56 -29.68
CA LEU A 23 -5.88 -24.50 -30.62
C LEU A 23 -5.18 -23.29 -29.96
N PHE A 24 -5.20 -23.19 -28.64
CA PHE A 24 -4.54 -22.11 -27.89
C PHE A 24 -3.17 -22.49 -27.32
N SER A 25 -2.72 -23.74 -27.51
CA SER A 25 -1.50 -24.24 -26.87
C SER A 25 -0.20 -23.95 -27.65
N ASN A 26 -0.26 -23.51 -28.92
CA ASN A 26 0.91 -23.23 -29.76
C ASN A 26 2.02 -24.32 -29.67
N GLY A 27 1.65 -25.58 -29.50
CA GLY A 27 2.60 -26.70 -29.40
C GLY A 27 3.38 -26.78 -28.07
N GLN A 28 3.08 -25.96 -27.07
CA GLN A 28 3.55 -26.15 -25.70
C GLN A 28 2.52 -27.00 -24.93
N LEU A 29 2.98 -28.05 -24.25
CA LEU A 29 2.22 -28.70 -23.18
C LEU A 29 2.11 -27.71 -22.00
N GLY A 30 1.25 -26.71 -22.15
CA GLY A 30 1.01 -25.67 -21.15
C GLY A 30 -0.06 -26.10 -20.14
N LEU A 31 0.11 -25.68 -18.89
CA LEU A 31 -0.92 -25.80 -17.86
C LEU A 31 -2.15 -25.01 -18.31
N LEU A 32 -3.34 -25.60 -18.19
CA LEU A 32 -4.58 -24.91 -18.55
C LEU A 32 -4.81 -23.78 -17.56
N LEU A 33 -4.76 -22.52 -18.01
CA LEU A 33 -4.94 -21.34 -17.14
C LEU A 33 -6.22 -21.42 -16.29
N GLY A 34 -7.29 -21.99 -16.86
CA GLY A 34 -8.56 -22.21 -16.17
C GLY A 34 -8.44 -23.08 -14.91
N SER A 35 -7.40 -23.92 -14.77
CA SER A 35 -7.16 -24.75 -13.59
C SER A 35 -6.79 -23.95 -12.34
N TYR A 36 -6.37 -22.68 -12.49
CA TYR A 36 -6.08 -21.78 -11.37
C TYR A 36 -7.30 -20.98 -10.91
N PHE A 37 -8.47 -21.16 -11.52
CA PHE A 37 -9.70 -20.52 -11.10
C PHE A 37 -10.67 -21.58 -10.55
N GLY A 38 -11.16 -21.32 -9.33
CA GLY A 38 -12.16 -22.18 -8.70
C GLY A 38 -13.50 -22.09 -9.44
N LEU A 39 -14.34 -23.11 -9.27
CA LEU A 39 -15.73 -23.11 -9.74
C LEU A 39 -16.64 -22.59 -8.62
N PRO A 40 -17.12 -21.33 -8.67
CA PRO A 40 -17.98 -20.78 -7.63
C PRO A 40 -19.29 -21.56 -7.54
N GLY A 41 -19.80 -21.75 -6.32
CA GLY A 41 -21.04 -22.48 -6.06
C GLY A 41 -20.87 -23.98 -5.78
N ALA A 42 -19.67 -24.54 -5.92
CA ALA A 42 -19.36 -25.92 -5.55
C ALA A 42 -18.49 -25.95 -4.28
N ASN A 43 -18.81 -26.88 -3.36
CA ASN A 43 -17.96 -27.12 -2.20
C ASN A 43 -16.61 -27.70 -2.65
N ALA A 44 -15.52 -27.26 -2.01
CA ALA A 44 -14.18 -27.76 -2.27
C ALA A 44 -13.34 -27.76 -0.98
N THR A 45 -12.22 -28.50 -0.98
CA THR A 45 -11.34 -28.63 0.20
C THR A 45 -9.89 -28.38 -0.17
N PHE A 46 -9.24 -27.50 0.57
CA PHE A 46 -7.84 -27.10 0.41
C PHE A 46 -7.05 -27.34 1.69
N ASP A 47 -5.73 -27.27 1.64
CA ASP A 47 -4.92 -27.24 2.86
C ASP A 47 -5.06 -25.87 3.53
N TYR A 48 -4.95 -24.82 2.74
CA TYR A 48 -5.10 -23.44 3.19
C TYR A 48 -6.21 -22.72 2.43
N VAL A 49 -7.02 -21.96 3.16
CA VAL A 49 -8.02 -21.05 2.57
C VAL A 49 -7.69 -19.64 3.02
N VAL A 50 -7.29 -18.79 2.09
CA VAL A 50 -7.00 -17.37 2.30
C VAL A 50 -8.23 -16.53 1.96
N VAL A 51 -8.67 -15.70 2.90
CA VAL A 51 -9.86 -14.84 2.75
C VAL A 51 -9.44 -13.41 2.46
N GLY A 52 -9.60 -12.97 1.23
CA GLY A 52 -9.17 -11.66 0.72
C GLY A 52 -7.93 -11.78 -0.16
N GLY A 53 -8.07 -11.46 -1.44
CA GLY A 53 -7.00 -11.39 -2.43
C GLY A 53 -6.27 -10.05 -2.42
N GLY A 54 -6.05 -9.48 -1.23
CA GLY A 54 -5.45 -8.16 -1.05
C GLY A 54 -3.92 -8.15 -1.13
N THR A 55 -3.33 -7.06 -0.64
CA THR A 55 -1.86 -6.85 -0.59
C THR A 55 -1.14 -8.00 0.10
N SER A 56 -1.53 -8.36 1.33
CA SER A 56 -0.99 -9.51 2.06
C SER A 56 -1.52 -10.84 1.55
N GLY A 57 -2.82 -10.91 1.24
CA GLY A 57 -3.51 -12.15 0.90
C GLY A 57 -2.95 -12.86 -0.33
N LEU A 58 -2.70 -12.13 -1.42
CA LEU A 58 -2.05 -12.74 -2.59
C LEU A 58 -0.57 -13.04 -2.34
N ALA A 59 0.14 -12.20 -1.59
CA ALA A 59 1.53 -12.46 -1.26
C ALA A 59 1.70 -13.77 -0.48
N ILE A 60 0.95 -13.96 0.61
CA ILE A 60 1.02 -15.21 1.40
C ILE A 60 0.49 -16.41 0.61
N ALA A 61 -0.61 -16.28 -0.13
CA ALA A 61 -1.18 -17.37 -0.91
C ALA A 61 -0.22 -17.87 -1.99
N THR A 62 0.46 -16.95 -2.70
CA THR A 62 1.49 -17.29 -3.68
C THR A 62 2.65 -18.05 -3.03
N ARG A 63 3.17 -17.57 -1.90
CA ARG A 63 4.28 -18.27 -1.21
C ARG A 63 3.89 -19.66 -0.73
N LEU A 64 2.68 -19.85 -0.21
CA LEU A 64 2.21 -21.17 0.20
C LEU A 64 2.04 -22.12 -1.00
N ALA A 65 1.59 -21.61 -2.14
CA ALA A 65 1.39 -22.40 -3.35
C ALA A 65 2.69 -22.76 -4.09
N GLU A 66 3.84 -22.16 -3.72
CA GLU A 66 5.17 -22.59 -4.18
C GLU A 66 5.53 -23.99 -3.68
N ASP A 67 4.95 -24.46 -2.56
CA ASP A 67 5.06 -25.85 -2.10
C ASP A 67 4.03 -26.72 -2.84
N PRO A 68 4.45 -27.60 -3.77
CA PRO A 68 3.52 -28.42 -4.55
C PRO A 68 2.83 -29.52 -3.73
N SER A 69 3.21 -29.71 -2.46
CA SER A 69 2.59 -30.70 -1.57
C SER A 69 1.30 -30.19 -0.90
N VAL A 70 0.98 -28.90 -1.05
CA VAL A 70 -0.21 -28.29 -0.45
C VAL A 70 -1.11 -27.66 -1.50
N SER A 71 -2.41 -27.62 -1.22
CA SER A 71 -3.36 -26.86 -2.04
C SER A 71 -3.86 -25.61 -1.32
N VAL A 72 -3.91 -24.50 -2.05
CA VAL A 72 -4.26 -23.17 -1.52
C VAL A 72 -5.41 -22.58 -2.32
N ALA A 73 -6.43 -22.07 -1.63
CA ALA A 73 -7.50 -21.28 -2.25
C ALA A 73 -7.47 -19.83 -1.76
N VAL A 74 -7.81 -18.89 -2.65
CA VAL A 74 -8.02 -17.47 -2.32
C VAL A 74 -9.47 -17.11 -2.62
N ILE A 75 -10.18 -16.56 -1.64
CA ILE A 75 -11.52 -15.99 -1.81
C ILE A 75 -11.38 -14.48 -1.97
N GLU A 76 -11.78 -13.92 -3.11
CA GLU A 76 -11.75 -12.48 -3.36
C GLU A 76 -13.12 -11.98 -3.84
N ALA A 77 -13.60 -10.91 -3.22
CA ALA A 77 -14.92 -10.34 -3.49
C ALA A 77 -15.00 -9.62 -4.83
N GLY A 78 -13.89 -9.02 -5.28
CA GLY A 78 -13.77 -8.36 -6.57
C GLY A 78 -13.20 -9.24 -7.68
N GLY A 79 -12.96 -8.60 -8.83
CA GLY A 79 -12.34 -9.20 -10.00
C GLY A 79 -10.94 -8.64 -10.27
N PHE A 80 -10.60 -8.52 -11.55
CA PHE A 80 -9.32 -8.01 -12.04
C PHE A 80 -9.47 -6.52 -12.36
N TYR A 81 -8.72 -5.65 -11.68
CA TYR A 81 -8.91 -4.20 -11.78
C TYR A 81 -8.63 -3.64 -13.17
N GLU A 82 -7.75 -4.29 -13.93
CA GLU A 82 -7.43 -3.94 -15.32
C GLU A 82 -8.60 -4.23 -16.27
N ILE A 83 -9.50 -5.14 -15.91
CA ILE A 83 -10.74 -5.42 -16.65
C ILE A 83 -11.88 -4.55 -16.12
N ASP A 84 -12.01 -4.48 -14.80
CA ASP A 84 -13.16 -3.90 -14.12
C ASP A 84 -13.13 -2.35 -14.09
N ASN A 85 -11.95 -1.74 -14.19
CA ASN A 85 -11.78 -0.27 -14.19
C ASN A 85 -10.76 0.24 -15.24
N GLY A 86 -10.19 -0.67 -16.04
CA GLY A 86 -9.31 -0.33 -17.15
C GLY A 86 -8.06 0.47 -16.76
N ASN A 87 -7.66 1.39 -17.63
CA ASN A 87 -6.45 2.19 -17.45
C ASN A 87 -6.46 3.08 -16.20
N LEU A 88 -7.64 3.38 -15.63
CA LEU A 88 -7.75 4.19 -14.40
C LEU A 88 -7.08 3.51 -13.20
N SER A 89 -7.05 2.18 -13.17
CA SER A 89 -6.37 1.44 -12.10
C SER A 89 -4.91 1.11 -12.42
N ILE A 90 -4.54 1.04 -13.70
CA ILE A 90 -3.19 0.64 -14.14
C ILE A 90 -2.22 1.83 -14.18
N THR A 91 -2.70 2.98 -14.64
CA THR A 91 -1.88 4.15 -14.93
C THR A 91 -1.70 5.01 -13.68
N PRO A 92 -0.48 5.26 -13.19
CA PRO A 92 -0.24 6.01 -11.95
C PRO A 92 -0.92 7.38 -11.91
N GLY A 93 -0.90 8.13 -13.03
CA GLY A 93 -1.52 9.45 -13.14
C GLY A 93 -3.05 9.48 -13.01
N TYR A 94 -3.71 8.32 -12.96
CA TYR A 94 -5.15 8.21 -12.70
C TYR A 94 -5.48 7.66 -11.31
N ALA A 95 -4.50 7.48 -10.43
CA ALA A 95 -4.73 6.94 -9.09
C ALA A 95 -5.65 7.82 -8.22
N ASN A 96 -5.86 9.09 -8.57
CA ASN A 96 -6.77 10.01 -7.87
C ASN A 96 -8.25 9.83 -8.22
N PHE A 97 -8.59 9.06 -9.25
CA PHE A 97 -9.98 8.82 -9.59
C PHE A 97 -10.68 8.03 -8.48
N TYR A 98 -11.87 8.48 -8.09
CA TYR A 98 -12.72 7.84 -7.09
C TYR A 98 -12.06 7.75 -5.70
N THR A 99 -11.43 8.85 -5.27
CA THR A 99 -10.76 8.99 -3.96
C THR A 99 -11.22 10.21 -3.17
N GLY A 100 -12.20 10.97 -3.67
CA GLY A 100 -12.80 12.10 -2.96
C GLY A 100 -13.64 11.64 -1.77
N ALA A 101 -13.85 12.54 -0.83
CA ALA A 101 -14.62 12.35 0.41
C ALA A 101 -16.11 12.14 0.17
N ASP A 102 -16.63 12.54 -1.00
CA ASP A 102 -18.05 12.50 -1.34
C ASP A 102 -18.59 11.07 -1.38
N SER A 103 -19.82 10.89 -0.90
CA SER A 103 -20.41 9.55 -0.76
C SER A 103 -20.64 8.81 -2.07
N THR A 104 -20.69 9.53 -3.18
CA THR A 104 -20.90 8.96 -4.52
C THR A 104 -19.61 8.81 -5.30
N ASN A 105 -18.45 9.25 -4.77
CA ASN A 105 -17.18 9.22 -5.50
C ASN A 105 -16.43 7.90 -5.34
N TYR A 106 -17.06 6.79 -5.76
CA TYR A 106 -16.45 5.47 -5.73
C TYR A 106 -16.82 4.64 -6.98
N GLN A 107 -15.93 3.72 -7.38
CA GLN A 107 -16.19 2.76 -8.46
C GLN A 107 -16.56 1.40 -7.84
N PRO A 108 -17.83 0.97 -7.82
CA PRO A 108 -18.27 -0.24 -7.11
C PRO A 108 -17.64 -1.54 -7.61
N LEU A 109 -16.98 -1.58 -8.77
CA LEU A 109 -16.30 -2.79 -9.22
C LEU A 109 -14.91 -2.98 -8.58
N VAL A 110 -14.26 -1.91 -8.12
CA VAL A 110 -12.91 -1.95 -7.53
C VAL A 110 -12.82 -1.25 -6.17
N ASP A 111 -13.91 -0.67 -5.68
CA ASP A 111 -14.05 -0.07 -4.36
C ASP A 111 -15.13 -0.78 -3.53
N TRP A 112 -14.91 -0.82 -2.23
CA TRP A 112 -15.96 -1.18 -1.27
C TRP A 112 -17.00 -0.07 -1.10
N GLY A 113 -16.62 1.20 -1.32
CA GLY A 113 -17.51 2.34 -1.07
C GLY A 113 -17.80 2.51 0.43
N PHE A 114 -16.77 2.33 1.26
CA PHE A 114 -16.91 2.45 2.70
C PHE A 114 -17.03 3.91 3.13
N HIS A 115 -17.74 4.11 4.22
CA HIS A 115 -18.02 5.41 4.80
C HIS A 115 -17.69 5.38 6.28
N THR A 116 -17.04 6.43 6.76
CA THR A 116 -16.89 6.63 8.20
C THR A 116 -18.25 6.95 8.82
N VAL A 117 -18.42 6.62 10.11
CA VAL A 117 -19.47 7.25 10.92
C VAL A 117 -19.18 8.76 11.02
N PRO A 118 -20.12 9.62 11.43
CA PRO A 118 -19.83 11.04 11.65
C PRO A 118 -18.61 11.24 12.56
N GLN A 119 -17.62 11.97 12.06
CA GLN A 119 -16.32 12.12 12.73
C GLN A 119 -16.27 13.38 13.59
N ALA A 120 -16.10 13.21 14.91
CA ALA A 120 -16.08 14.32 15.86
C ALA A 120 -14.99 15.36 15.53
N GLY A 121 -13.76 14.90 15.24
CA GLY A 121 -12.65 15.77 14.85
C GLY A 121 -12.58 16.09 13.35
N ALA A 122 -13.64 15.81 12.58
CA ALA A 122 -13.73 16.20 11.17
C ALA A 122 -15.06 16.90 10.84
N ALA A 123 -15.50 17.80 11.74
CA ALA A 123 -16.71 18.60 11.59
C ALA A 123 -17.99 17.76 11.37
N ASN A 124 -18.06 16.58 12.00
CA ASN A 124 -19.15 15.59 11.86
C ASN A 124 -19.39 15.10 10.42
N ARG A 125 -18.39 15.22 9.54
CA ARG A 125 -18.47 14.66 8.20
C ARG A 125 -18.52 13.14 8.25
N ASN A 126 -19.32 12.57 7.36
CA ASN A 126 -19.21 11.20 6.92
C ASN A 126 -18.33 11.22 5.66
N ILE A 127 -17.21 10.50 5.69
CA ILE A 127 -16.15 10.59 4.68
C ILE A 127 -16.05 9.24 3.97
N HIS A 128 -16.08 9.25 2.64
CA HIS A 128 -15.72 8.09 1.83
C HIS A 128 -14.30 7.65 2.14
N TYR A 129 -14.13 6.38 2.50
CA TYR A 129 -12.84 5.74 2.74
C TYR A 129 -12.59 4.69 1.66
N ALA A 130 -11.93 5.12 0.58
CA ALA A 130 -11.61 4.26 -0.55
C ALA A 130 -10.85 2.99 -0.09
N ARG A 131 -11.34 1.82 -0.50
CA ARG A 131 -10.73 0.53 -0.16
C ARG A 131 -10.86 -0.43 -1.33
N GLY A 132 -9.74 -1.00 -1.76
CA GLY A 132 -9.74 -1.90 -2.92
C GLY A 132 -10.60 -3.15 -2.72
N LYS A 133 -11.53 -3.37 -3.65
CA LYS A 133 -12.36 -4.58 -3.79
C LYS A 133 -12.05 -5.26 -5.12
N THR A 134 -10.87 -5.88 -5.20
CA THR A 134 -10.30 -6.46 -6.42
C THR A 134 -9.11 -7.33 -6.02
N LEU A 135 -8.69 -8.26 -6.88
CA LEU A 135 -7.39 -8.90 -6.75
C LEU A 135 -6.31 -7.82 -6.70
N GLY A 136 -5.44 -7.89 -5.70
CA GLY A 136 -4.48 -6.82 -5.36
C GLY A 136 -4.95 -5.95 -4.19
N GLY A 137 -6.25 -5.95 -3.89
CA GLY A 137 -6.88 -5.13 -2.86
C GLY A 137 -6.48 -3.66 -3.00
N SER A 138 -6.02 -3.06 -1.90
CA SER A 138 -5.63 -1.65 -1.92
C SER A 138 -4.28 -1.38 -2.62
N SER A 139 -3.43 -2.39 -2.85
CA SER A 139 -2.22 -2.18 -3.69
C SER A 139 -2.57 -1.91 -5.16
N ALA A 140 -3.75 -2.38 -5.61
CA ALA A 140 -4.29 -2.10 -6.94
C ALA A 140 -4.87 -0.67 -7.08
N ARG A 141 -4.97 0.10 -5.98
CA ARG A 141 -5.62 1.42 -5.97
C ARG A 141 -4.85 2.53 -5.26
N ASN A 142 -3.87 2.21 -4.43
CA ASN A 142 -3.12 3.20 -3.64
C ASN A 142 -2.37 4.23 -4.51
N TYR A 143 -1.73 5.22 -3.87
CA TYR A 143 -0.85 6.18 -4.52
C TYR A 143 0.58 5.67 -4.76
N LEU A 144 0.76 4.34 -4.78
CA LEU A 144 1.98 3.64 -5.17
C LEU A 144 3.21 3.85 -4.27
N LEU A 145 3.16 4.71 -3.24
CA LEU A 145 4.33 5.00 -2.41
C LEU A 145 4.87 3.73 -1.74
N TYR A 146 6.19 3.57 -1.80
CA TYR A 146 6.92 2.50 -1.14
C TYR A 146 8.06 3.10 -0.33
N HIS A 147 8.02 2.90 0.97
CA HIS A 147 9.14 3.17 1.87
C HIS A 147 9.04 2.23 3.07
N ARG A 148 10.02 2.26 3.98
CA ARG A 148 10.03 1.42 5.19
C ARG A 148 9.90 2.24 6.46
N PRO A 149 9.47 1.65 7.59
CA PRO A 149 9.39 2.36 8.85
C PRO A 149 10.78 2.51 9.49
N THR A 150 10.85 3.06 10.69
CA THR A 150 12.13 3.36 11.37
C THR A 150 12.64 2.17 12.19
N VAL A 151 13.94 2.14 12.47
CA VAL A 151 14.55 1.10 13.33
C VAL A 151 13.87 1.07 14.70
N GLY A 152 13.70 2.22 15.34
CA GLY A 152 13.05 2.33 16.65
C GLY A 152 11.58 1.93 16.63
N SER A 153 10.85 2.20 15.54
CA SER A 153 9.47 1.73 15.41
C SER A 153 9.35 0.21 15.36
N LEU A 154 10.30 -0.48 14.71
CA LEU A 154 10.32 -1.95 14.68
C LEU A 154 10.81 -2.55 15.99
N GLN A 155 11.73 -1.88 16.71
CA GLN A 155 12.08 -2.28 18.07
C GLN A 155 10.86 -2.22 19.00
N ARG A 156 10.11 -1.11 18.94
CA ARG A 156 8.85 -0.99 19.71
C ARG A 156 7.87 -2.11 19.35
N TRP A 157 7.75 -2.47 18.06
CA TRP A 157 6.90 -3.59 17.64
C TRP A 157 7.35 -4.86 18.33
N ALA A 158 8.64 -5.21 18.21
CA ALA A 158 9.22 -6.40 18.83
C ALA A 158 8.96 -6.48 20.34
N ASP A 159 9.09 -5.35 21.04
CA ASP A 159 8.86 -5.26 22.48
C ASP A 159 7.37 -5.43 22.83
N GLU A 160 6.46 -4.82 22.06
CA GLU A 160 5.02 -4.89 22.30
C GLU A 160 4.45 -6.31 22.06
N VAL A 161 5.02 -7.04 21.11
CA VAL A 161 4.58 -8.41 20.79
C VAL A 161 5.41 -9.49 21.50
N GLY A 162 6.49 -9.09 22.19
CA GLY A 162 7.39 -9.99 22.91
C GLY A 162 8.19 -10.93 21.99
N ASP A 163 8.49 -10.51 20.76
CA ASP A 163 9.16 -11.31 19.73
C ASP A 163 10.21 -10.49 18.97
N GLN A 164 11.49 -10.77 19.26
CA GLN A 164 12.61 -10.05 18.69
C GLN A 164 12.86 -10.38 17.20
N SER A 165 12.13 -11.32 16.60
CA SER A 165 12.15 -11.49 15.13
C SER A 165 11.58 -10.29 14.37
N TYR A 166 10.87 -9.38 15.06
CA TYR A 166 10.35 -8.13 14.50
C TYR A 166 11.31 -6.94 14.57
N THR A 167 12.47 -7.07 15.21
CA THR A 167 13.51 -6.00 15.18
C THR A 167 13.99 -5.76 13.75
N TRP A 168 14.48 -4.55 13.46
CA TRP A 168 14.90 -4.14 12.10
C TRP A 168 15.77 -5.19 11.39
N ASP A 169 16.88 -5.62 12.00
CA ASP A 169 17.82 -6.55 11.36
C ASP A 169 17.20 -7.91 11.03
N ASN A 170 16.30 -8.40 11.88
CA ASN A 170 15.62 -9.69 11.70
C ASN A 170 14.44 -9.60 10.73
N PHE A 171 13.80 -8.43 10.63
CA PHE A 171 12.61 -8.25 9.80
C PHE A 171 12.94 -7.72 8.39
N LEU A 172 14.06 -7.00 8.24
CA LEU A 172 14.56 -6.45 6.96
C LEU A 172 14.65 -7.47 5.82
N PRO A 173 15.09 -8.74 6.03
CA PRO A 173 15.10 -9.75 4.97
C PRO A 173 13.71 -9.96 4.34
N TYR A 174 12.63 -9.88 5.11
CA TYR A 174 11.27 -10.04 4.59
C TYR A 174 10.79 -8.82 3.80
N TYR A 175 11.22 -7.61 4.18
CA TYR A 175 11.01 -6.43 3.34
C TYR A 175 11.68 -6.59 1.98
N MET A 176 12.94 -7.01 1.96
CA MET A 176 13.73 -7.19 0.73
C MET A 176 13.18 -8.32 -0.15
N LYS A 177 12.74 -9.43 0.46
CA LYS A 177 12.24 -10.62 -0.25
C LYS A 177 11.05 -10.36 -1.18
N SER A 178 10.27 -9.31 -0.93
CA SER A 178 9.11 -8.97 -1.75
C SER A 178 9.45 -8.17 -3.02
N CYS A 179 10.60 -7.48 -3.06
CA CYS A 179 10.85 -6.39 -4.00
C CYS A 179 11.85 -6.70 -5.11
N ASN A 180 11.56 -6.23 -6.32
CA ASN A 180 12.50 -6.08 -7.42
C ASN A 180 12.80 -4.58 -7.62
N TYR A 181 13.96 -4.13 -7.14
CA TYR A 181 14.33 -2.72 -7.16
C TYR A 181 14.96 -2.30 -8.49
N THR A 182 14.52 -1.17 -9.05
CA THR A 182 15.18 -0.49 -10.17
C THR A 182 15.58 0.94 -9.80
N ALA A 183 16.86 1.25 -10.00
CA ALA A 183 17.43 2.56 -9.70
C ALA A 183 16.80 3.69 -10.55
N PRO A 184 16.78 4.95 -10.05
CA PRO A 184 16.21 6.07 -10.78
C PRO A 184 17.02 6.36 -12.04
N ASN A 185 16.33 6.68 -13.14
CA ASN A 185 16.98 7.20 -14.33
C ASN A 185 17.42 8.66 -14.10
N GLN A 186 18.69 8.86 -13.74
CA GLN A 186 19.25 10.18 -13.44
C GLN A 186 19.13 11.17 -14.61
N ALA A 187 19.05 10.69 -15.85
CA ALA A 187 18.89 11.58 -17.01
C ALA A 187 17.55 12.35 -17.00
N LEU A 188 16.55 11.89 -16.24
CA LEU A 188 15.28 12.59 -16.05
C LEU A 188 15.38 13.76 -15.05
N TYR A 189 16.41 13.79 -14.20
CA TYR A 189 16.58 14.79 -13.15
C TYR A 189 17.57 15.86 -13.60
N THR A 190 17.10 16.87 -14.34
CA THR A 190 17.97 17.90 -14.93
C THR A 190 18.63 18.83 -13.90
N ASN A 191 17.94 19.14 -12.80
CA ASN A 191 18.38 20.10 -11.77
C ASN A 191 18.32 19.53 -10.34
N ALA A 192 18.26 18.21 -10.22
CA ALA A 192 18.20 17.50 -8.95
C ALA A 192 18.99 16.19 -9.08
N THR A 193 19.27 15.53 -7.96
CA THR A 193 19.81 14.18 -7.96
C THR A 193 18.92 13.33 -7.07
N ASN A 194 18.38 12.25 -7.63
CA ASN A 194 17.61 11.31 -6.85
C ASN A 194 18.56 10.25 -6.29
N THR A 195 18.79 10.31 -4.98
CA THR A 195 19.66 9.38 -4.28
C THR A 195 18.80 8.36 -3.53
N GLN A 196 19.00 7.08 -3.82
CA GLN A 196 18.47 5.97 -3.02
C GLN A 196 19.60 4.97 -2.78
N ASP A 197 19.82 4.60 -1.52
CA ASP A 197 20.79 3.57 -1.15
C ASP A 197 20.35 2.22 -1.71
N PRO A 198 21.07 1.64 -2.70
CA PRO A 198 20.70 0.36 -3.27
C PRO A 198 20.89 -0.81 -2.29
N SER A 199 21.71 -0.65 -1.24
CA SER A 199 21.88 -1.68 -0.20
C SER A 199 20.64 -1.89 0.66
N SER A 200 19.65 -0.99 0.53
CA SER A 200 18.32 -1.19 1.08
C SER A 200 17.53 -2.28 0.34
N PHE A 201 17.98 -2.81 -0.79
CA PHE A 201 17.26 -3.82 -1.56
C PHE A 201 18.14 -5.03 -1.88
N ASP A 202 17.51 -6.19 -2.06
CA ASP A 202 18.19 -7.41 -2.49
C ASP A 202 18.05 -7.56 -4.02
N PRO A 203 19.15 -7.68 -4.79
CA PRO A 203 19.10 -8.00 -6.22
C PRO A 203 18.36 -9.30 -6.54
N ALA A 204 18.28 -10.25 -5.61
CA ALA A 204 17.55 -11.51 -5.72
C ALA A 204 16.11 -11.44 -5.18
N GLY A 205 15.59 -10.23 -4.93
CA GLY A 205 14.30 -10.03 -4.29
C GLY A 205 13.09 -10.49 -5.12
N GLY A 206 11.89 -10.08 -4.69
CA GLY A 206 10.62 -10.65 -5.12
C GLY A 206 9.98 -10.01 -6.35
N PRO A 207 8.75 -10.43 -6.70
CA PRO A 207 8.10 -10.02 -7.94
C PRO A 207 7.58 -8.56 -7.94
N LEU A 208 7.52 -7.89 -6.79
CA LEU A 208 6.96 -6.52 -6.69
C LEU A 208 7.95 -5.50 -7.29
N ALA A 209 7.59 -4.84 -8.38
CA ALA A 209 8.44 -3.81 -8.95
C ALA A 209 8.46 -2.58 -8.04
N VAL A 210 9.65 -2.21 -7.56
CA VAL A 210 9.89 -1.01 -6.76
C VAL A 210 10.89 -0.14 -7.52
N SER A 211 10.45 1.04 -7.96
CA SER A 211 11.25 1.91 -8.81
C SER A 211 10.91 3.38 -8.57
N PHE A 212 11.18 4.24 -9.54
CA PHE A 212 10.79 5.65 -9.55
C PHE A 212 9.92 5.90 -10.77
N SER A 213 9.14 6.98 -10.75
CA SER A 213 8.36 7.39 -11.91
C SER A 213 9.25 7.74 -13.11
N ASN A 214 8.73 7.51 -14.32
CA ASN A 214 9.37 7.90 -15.58
C ASN A 214 9.15 9.40 -15.91
N PHE A 215 8.90 10.20 -14.89
CA PHE A 215 8.67 11.64 -14.95
C PHE A 215 9.00 12.27 -13.60
N VAL A 216 9.70 13.40 -13.64
CA VAL A 216 10.00 14.21 -12.45
C VAL A 216 8.99 15.34 -12.40
N ASP A 217 8.11 15.33 -11.40
CA ASP A 217 7.09 16.36 -11.28
C ASP A 217 7.71 17.71 -10.91
N PRO A 218 7.33 18.82 -11.59
CA PRO A 218 7.95 20.11 -11.34
C PRO A 218 7.83 20.59 -9.89
N PHE A 219 6.66 20.38 -9.25
CA PHE A 219 6.45 20.87 -7.89
C PHE A 219 7.34 20.13 -6.88
N GLY A 220 7.56 18.83 -7.02
CA GLY A 220 8.47 18.06 -6.15
C GLY A 220 9.89 18.64 -6.10
N THR A 221 10.41 19.11 -7.24
CA THR A 221 11.73 19.79 -7.29
C THR A 221 11.74 21.14 -6.55
N TRP A 222 10.60 21.84 -6.53
CA TRP A 222 10.43 23.07 -5.75
C TRP A 222 10.24 22.78 -4.27
N ALA A 223 9.45 21.75 -3.94
CA ALA A 223 9.24 21.31 -2.57
C ALA A 223 10.56 20.90 -1.91
N GLN A 224 11.46 20.22 -2.63
CA GLN A 224 12.83 19.97 -2.16
C GLN A 224 13.53 21.25 -1.70
N LYS A 225 13.57 22.28 -2.56
CA LYS A 225 14.20 23.56 -2.22
C LYS A 225 13.50 24.25 -1.05
N GLY A 226 12.18 24.14 -0.99
CA GLY A 226 11.36 24.64 0.11
C GLY A 226 11.78 24.02 1.42
N PHE A 227 11.78 22.69 1.51
CA PHE A 227 12.17 21.89 2.67
C PHE A 227 13.61 22.19 3.12
N GLU A 228 14.57 22.20 2.19
CA GLU A 228 15.98 22.50 2.51
C GLU A 228 16.15 23.93 3.07
N ALA A 229 15.47 24.92 2.48
CA ALA A 229 15.58 26.32 2.91
C ALA A 229 15.05 26.56 4.33
N VAL A 230 14.12 25.73 4.78
CA VAL A 230 13.57 25.77 6.12
C VAL A 230 14.19 24.75 7.08
N GLY A 231 15.34 24.19 6.71
CA GLY A 231 16.16 23.35 7.60
C GLY A 231 15.86 21.85 7.58
N MET A 232 14.96 21.37 6.73
CA MET A 232 14.73 19.93 6.57
C MET A 232 15.83 19.33 5.69
N LYS A 233 16.55 18.35 6.23
CA LYS A 233 17.73 17.77 5.58
C LYS A 233 17.35 16.76 4.50
N ALA A 234 17.91 16.89 3.30
CA ALA A 234 17.81 15.83 2.29
C ALA A 234 18.58 14.55 2.71
N ILE A 235 17.95 13.39 2.54
CA ILE A 235 18.47 12.05 2.90
C ILE A 235 18.46 11.10 1.70
N ASN A 236 19.21 10.00 1.82
CA ASN A 236 19.42 9.02 0.76
C ASN A 236 18.32 7.94 0.72
N GLY A 237 17.12 8.33 0.28
CA GLY A 237 15.95 7.48 0.23
C GLY A 237 15.27 7.27 1.59
N LEU A 238 14.19 6.50 1.57
CA LEU A 238 13.29 6.28 2.72
C LEU A 238 13.16 4.80 3.10
N ASN A 239 14.14 3.97 2.69
CA ASN A 239 14.08 2.51 2.82
C ASN A 239 15.14 1.91 3.76
N SER A 240 15.98 2.76 4.38
CA SER A 240 17.15 2.36 5.17
C SER A 240 16.87 2.17 6.67
N GLY A 241 15.63 2.41 7.12
CA GLY A 241 15.26 2.40 8.54
C GLY A 241 15.33 3.78 9.19
N SER A 242 15.55 4.83 8.38
CA SER A 242 15.47 6.23 8.80
C SER A 242 14.53 7.00 7.88
N LEU A 243 13.67 7.83 8.47
CA LEU A 243 12.74 8.71 7.74
C LEU A 243 13.07 10.20 7.93
N MET A 244 13.67 10.59 9.05
CA MET A 244 13.91 11.99 9.44
C MET A 244 14.72 12.76 8.38
N GLY A 245 14.06 13.69 7.69
CA GLY A 245 14.59 14.41 6.54
C GLY A 245 13.66 14.34 5.32
N SER A 246 14.20 14.62 4.14
CA SER A 246 13.43 14.61 2.89
C SER A 246 14.11 13.85 1.76
N SER A 247 13.33 13.21 0.89
CA SER A 247 13.89 12.48 -0.25
C SER A 247 12.88 12.26 -1.37
N TYR A 248 13.40 11.93 -2.55
CA TYR A 248 12.58 11.28 -3.57
C TYR A 248 12.25 9.87 -3.10
N ALA A 249 10.99 9.49 -3.21
CA ALA A 249 10.55 8.19 -2.72
C ALA A 249 10.43 7.16 -3.85
N THR A 250 10.68 5.91 -3.50
CA THR A 250 10.37 4.78 -4.37
C THR A 250 8.86 4.57 -4.47
N LEU A 251 8.41 4.08 -5.63
CA LEU A 251 7.02 3.78 -5.97
C LEU A 251 6.91 2.32 -6.43
N THR A 252 5.74 1.70 -6.25
CA THR A 252 5.44 0.39 -6.82
C THR A 252 5.02 0.50 -8.28
N ILE A 253 5.99 0.80 -9.14
CA ILE A 253 5.83 1.00 -10.59
C ILE A 253 6.80 0.07 -11.32
N ASP A 254 6.34 -0.58 -12.40
CA ASP A 254 7.23 -1.21 -13.36
C ASP A 254 7.83 -0.14 -14.29
N PRO A 255 9.14 0.13 -14.23
CA PRO A 255 9.75 1.24 -14.95
C PRO A 255 9.74 1.04 -16.47
N ARG A 256 9.49 -0.18 -16.97
CA ARG A 256 9.48 -0.48 -18.42
C ARG A 256 8.26 0.09 -19.14
N ASN A 257 7.12 0.12 -18.45
CA ASN A 257 5.82 0.52 -19.00
C ASN A 257 5.09 1.55 -18.12
N ALA A 258 5.69 1.94 -16.99
CA ALA A 258 5.12 2.82 -15.97
C ALA A 258 3.78 2.31 -15.40
N TYR A 259 3.51 1.00 -15.46
CA TYR A 259 2.30 0.44 -14.88
C TYR A 259 2.46 0.26 -13.38
N ARG A 260 1.35 0.44 -12.66
CA ARG A 260 1.24 0.05 -11.26
C ARG A 260 1.68 -1.41 -11.06
N SER A 261 2.50 -1.64 -10.04
CA SER A 261 2.80 -2.97 -9.50
C SER A 261 1.99 -3.20 -8.22
N SER A 262 0.99 -4.07 -8.28
CA SER A 262 0.14 -4.50 -7.16
C SER A 262 0.45 -5.95 -6.78
N SER A 263 -0.10 -6.48 -5.68
CA SER A 263 0.09 -7.90 -5.34
C SER A 263 -0.53 -8.85 -6.37
N GLU A 264 -1.53 -8.40 -7.13
CA GLU A 264 -2.06 -9.13 -8.28
C GLU A 264 -1.04 -9.13 -9.41
N SER A 265 -0.63 -7.94 -9.87
CA SER A 265 0.21 -7.82 -11.07
C SER A 265 1.66 -8.28 -10.87
N SER A 266 2.04 -8.54 -9.62
CA SER A 266 3.34 -9.10 -9.23
C SER A 266 3.22 -10.55 -8.75
N PHE A 267 2.71 -10.79 -7.55
CA PHE A 267 2.69 -12.12 -6.94
C PHE A 267 1.76 -13.09 -7.66
N LEU A 268 0.52 -12.70 -7.98
CA LEU A 268 -0.40 -13.61 -8.67
C LEU A 268 0.08 -13.87 -10.10
N GLN A 269 0.43 -12.83 -10.86
CA GLN A 269 0.91 -12.98 -12.23
C GLN A 269 2.19 -13.84 -12.30
N ALA A 270 3.15 -13.66 -11.38
CA ALA A 270 4.33 -14.52 -11.31
C ALA A 270 3.97 -15.99 -11.03
N ALA A 271 3.04 -16.24 -10.10
CA ALA A 271 2.61 -17.61 -9.79
C ALA A 271 1.88 -18.29 -10.96
N LEU A 272 1.05 -17.54 -11.70
CA LEU A 272 0.37 -18.02 -12.90
C LEU A 272 1.39 -18.36 -14.01
N GLN A 273 2.39 -17.51 -14.21
CA GLN A 273 3.45 -17.74 -15.20
C GLN A 273 4.34 -18.94 -14.85
N ASN A 274 4.63 -19.15 -13.57
CA ASN A 274 5.47 -20.24 -13.09
C ASN A 274 4.72 -21.58 -12.94
N GLY A 275 3.39 -21.57 -13.03
CA GLY A 275 2.56 -22.75 -12.84
C GLY A 275 2.35 -23.16 -11.38
N THR A 276 2.64 -22.27 -10.42
CA THR A 276 2.54 -22.49 -8.97
C THR A 276 1.43 -21.64 -8.32
N SER A 277 0.43 -21.22 -9.11
CA SER A 277 -0.62 -20.33 -8.60
C SER A 277 -1.58 -21.03 -7.63
N PRO A 278 -2.02 -20.32 -6.56
CA PRO A 278 -3.17 -20.76 -5.78
C PRO A 278 -4.44 -20.79 -6.65
N THR A 279 -5.47 -21.51 -6.20
CA THR A 279 -6.79 -21.51 -6.83
C THR A 279 -7.59 -20.27 -6.44
N ILE A 280 -7.91 -19.42 -7.41
CA ILE A 280 -8.59 -18.14 -7.20
C ILE A 280 -10.10 -18.27 -7.36
N TYR A 281 -10.84 -17.91 -6.31
CA TYR A 281 -12.28 -17.71 -6.31
C TYR A 281 -12.57 -16.21 -6.30
N LYS A 282 -12.57 -15.58 -7.48
CA LYS A 282 -12.94 -14.17 -7.64
C LYS A 282 -14.46 -13.98 -7.58
N ASN A 283 -14.93 -12.75 -7.41
CA ASN A 283 -16.36 -12.42 -7.26
C ASN A 283 -17.07 -13.31 -6.21
N SER A 284 -16.34 -13.66 -5.14
CA SER A 284 -16.75 -14.59 -4.11
C SER A 284 -16.52 -13.95 -2.74
N PHE A 285 -17.59 -13.87 -1.96
CA PHE A 285 -17.62 -13.09 -0.73
C PHE A 285 -17.69 -14.00 0.49
N ALA A 286 -16.69 -13.91 1.37
CA ALA A 286 -16.67 -14.67 2.61
C ALA A 286 -17.69 -14.13 3.62
N GLN A 287 -18.59 -14.99 4.08
CA GLN A 287 -19.66 -14.62 5.00
C GLN A 287 -19.36 -14.99 6.44
N ARG A 288 -18.67 -16.11 6.68
CA ARG A 288 -18.43 -16.63 8.03
C ARG A 288 -17.34 -17.69 8.04
N ILE A 289 -16.53 -17.71 9.08
CA ILE A 289 -15.58 -18.81 9.36
C ILE A 289 -16.34 -19.94 10.06
N LEU A 290 -16.09 -21.17 9.63
CA LEU A 290 -16.70 -22.37 10.20
C LEU A 290 -15.76 -22.99 11.22
N PHE A 291 -16.31 -23.46 12.34
CA PHE A 291 -15.54 -24.05 13.43
C PHE A 291 -16.08 -25.43 13.82
N SER A 292 -15.17 -26.31 14.23
CA SER A 292 -15.48 -27.52 14.98
C SER A 292 -15.79 -27.21 16.45
N SER A 293 -16.22 -28.22 17.21
CA SER A 293 -16.56 -28.10 18.63
C SER A 293 -15.38 -27.71 19.55
N ASN A 294 -14.14 -27.88 19.10
CA ASN A 294 -12.92 -27.49 19.83
C ASN A 294 -12.32 -26.16 19.33
N ASN A 295 -13.11 -25.32 18.67
CA ASN A 295 -12.70 -24.02 18.11
C ASN A 295 -11.59 -24.11 17.05
N THR A 296 -11.48 -25.22 16.32
CA THR A 296 -10.62 -25.30 15.12
C THR A 296 -11.36 -24.73 13.92
N ALA A 297 -10.78 -23.76 13.22
CA ALA A 297 -11.33 -23.28 11.97
C ALA A 297 -11.22 -24.37 10.90
N THR A 298 -12.35 -24.74 10.29
CA THR A 298 -12.45 -25.87 9.34
C THR A 298 -12.75 -25.42 7.92
N GLY A 299 -13.06 -24.15 7.71
CA GLY A 299 -13.38 -23.62 6.39
C GLY A 299 -14.11 -22.28 6.47
N VAL A 300 -14.59 -21.85 5.31
CA VAL A 300 -15.27 -20.56 5.14
C VAL A 300 -16.55 -20.78 4.36
N LEU A 301 -17.66 -20.22 4.86
CA LEU A 301 -18.90 -20.07 4.12
C LEU A 301 -18.75 -18.89 3.17
N VAL A 302 -18.96 -19.14 1.88
CA VAL A 302 -18.77 -18.19 0.80
C VAL A 302 -20.08 -18.04 0.03
N THR A 303 -20.37 -16.82 -0.41
CA THR A 303 -21.45 -16.54 -1.34
C THR A 303 -20.88 -15.98 -2.64
N THR A 304 -21.51 -16.31 -3.77
CA THR A 304 -21.24 -15.66 -5.05
C THR A 304 -22.55 -15.23 -5.69
N ALA A 305 -22.54 -14.11 -6.41
CA ALA A 305 -23.72 -13.64 -7.12
C ALA A 305 -24.04 -14.60 -8.28
N GLY A 306 -25.30 -15.00 -8.41
CA GLY A 306 -25.74 -15.74 -9.58
C GLY A 306 -25.76 -14.83 -10.82
N PRO A 307 -25.37 -15.32 -12.01
CA PRO A 307 -25.42 -14.53 -13.22
C PRO A 307 -26.89 -14.22 -13.60
N TYR A 308 -27.13 -13.09 -14.27
CA TYR A 308 -28.44 -12.74 -14.86
C TYR A 308 -29.64 -12.77 -13.89
N GLY A 309 -29.44 -12.35 -12.64
CA GLY A 309 -30.51 -12.29 -11.64
C GLY A 309 -30.82 -13.63 -10.97
N ILE A 310 -29.98 -14.65 -11.18
CA ILE A 310 -30.02 -15.88 -10.41
C ILE A 310 -29.67 -15.55 -8.93
N PRO A 311 -30.41 -16.10 -7.95
CA PRO A 311 -30.09 -15.89 -6.54
C PRO A 311 -28.64 -16.24 -6.21
N ALA A 312 -28.09 -15.54 -5.22
CA ALA A 312 -26.74 -15.83 -4.75
C ALA A 312 -26.64 -17.29 -4.28
N VAL A 313 -25.51 -17.94 -4.61
CA VAL A 313 -25.24 -19.33 -4.25
C VAL A 313 -24.22 -19.36 -3.13
N ASN A 314 -24.58 -20.07 -2.05
CA ASN A 314 -23.70 -20.33 -0.94
C ASN A 314 -22.98 -21.66 -1.12
N TYR A 315 -21.70 -21.69 -0.80
CA TYR A 315 -20.86 -22.88 -0.84
C TYR A 315 -19.76 -22.78 0.22
N THR A 316 -19.11 -23.90 0.52
CA THR A 316 -18.07 -23.98 1.54
C THR A 316 -16.74 -24.32 0.92
N LEU A 317 -15.72 -23.53 1.28
CA LEU A 317 -14.32 -23.91 1.06
C LEU A 317 -13.73 -24.39 2.38
N SER A 318 -13.51 -25.69 2.50
CA SER A 318 -12.95 -26.33 3.68
C SER A 318 -11.43 -26.22 3.69
N ALA A 319 -10.83 -26.05 4.88
CA ALA A 319 -9.40 -26.00 5.10
C ALA A 319 -8.96 -27.20 5.95
N ARG A 320 -7.96 -27.96 5.48
CA ARG A 320 -7.36 -29.09 6.24
C ARG A 320 -6.34 -28.62 7.27
N LYS A 321 -5.63 -27.52 6.99
CA LYS A 321 -4.57 -26.99 7.84
C LYS A 321 -5.00 -25.70 8.51
N GLU A 322 -5.19 -24.61 7.75
CA GLU A 322 -5.53 -23.31 8.32
C GLU A 322 -6.43 -22.45 7.41
N VAL A 323 -7.26 -21.62 8.05
CA VAL A 323 -7.90 -20.44 7.43
C VAL A 323 -7.05 -19.21 7.74
N ILE A 324 -6.73 -18.42 6.72
CA ILE A 324 -5.94 -17.19 6.84
C ILE A 324 -6.82 -16.02 6.42
N VAL A 325 -7.14 -15.13 7.35
CA VAL A 325 -7.95 -13.94 7.10
C VAL A 325 -7.06 -12.79 6.66
N SER A 326 -7.33 -12.23 5.48
CA SER A 326 -6.63 -11.10 4.87
C SER A 326 -7.64 -10.10 4.27
N GLY A 327 -8.80 -9.94 4.93
CA GLY A 327 -9.87 -9.02 4.53
C GLY A 327 -9.53 -7.54 4.72
N GLY A 328 -8.39 -7.23 5.32
CA GLY A 328 -7.95 -5.87 5.61
C GLY A 328 -8.55 -5.30 6.90
N VAL A 329 -8.09 -4.09 7.23
CA VAL A 329 -8.37 -3.41 8.51
C VAL A 329 -9.85 -3.34 8.91
N PHE A 330 -10.78 -3.24 7.97
CA PHE A 330 -12.21 -3.13 8.30
C PHE A 330 -12.93 -4.48 8.29
N GLN A 331 -12.66 -5.33 7.30
CA GLN A 331 -13.43 -6.56 7.11
C GLN A 331 -12.85 -7.77 7.85
N SER A 332 -11.56 -7.78 8.18
CA SER A 332 -10.97 -8.82 9.04
C SER A 332 -11.60 -8.86 10.42
N PRO A 333 -11.67 -7.75 11.19
CA PRO A 333 -12.39 -7.76 12.48
C PRO A 333 -13.90 -8.00 12.30
N GLN A 334 -14.51 -7.51 11.22
CA GLN A 334 -15.92 -7.79 10.92
C GLN A 334 -16.17 -9.29 10.76
N LEU A 335 -15.34 -9.98 9.96
CA LEU A 335 -15.43 -11.41 9.71
C LEU A 335 -15.22 -12.22 10.98
N LEU A 336 -14.28 -11.83 11.85
CA LEU A 336 -14.12 -12.45 13.16
C LEU A 336 -15.40 -12.28 14.00
N MET A 337 -15.95 -11.07 14.08
CA MET A 337 -17.14 -10.79 14.88
C MET A 337 -18.37 -11.58 14.40
N VAL A 338 -18.69 -11.57 13.11
CA VAL A 338 -19.83 -12.37 12.59
C VAL A 338 -19.62 -13.88 12.73
N SER A 339 -18.37 -14.31 12.95
CA SER A 339 -18.00 -15.70 13.21
C SER A 339 -17.98 -16.05 14.70
N GLY A 340 -18.40 -15.12 15.57
CA GLY A 340 -18.51 -15.33 17.02
C GLY A 340 -17.23 -15.02 17.80
N ILE A 341 -16.25 -14.33 17.21
CA ILE A 341 -15.00 -13.94 17.84
C ILE A 341 -14.93 -12.42 17.94
N GLY A 342 -15.02 -11.87 19.15
CA GLY A 342 -14.97 -10.43 19.36
C GLY A 342 -15.58 -9.98 20.68
N PRO A 343 -15.88 -8.68 20.86
CA PRO A 343 -16.39 -8.18 22.13
C PRO A 343 -17.76 -8.76 22.44
N LYS A 344 -17.88 -9.50 23.56
CA LYS A 344 -19.12 -10.20 23.95
C LYS A 344 -20.36 -9.31 23.91
N ALA A 345 -20.25 -8.04 24.31
CA ALA A 345 -21.38 -7.10 24.29
C ALA A 345 -21.90 -6.86 22.86
N ILE A 346 -21.01 -6.63 21.89
CA ILE A 346 -21.35 -6.41 20.48
C ILE A 346 -21.95 -7.69 19.88
N LEU A 347 -21.33 -8.85 20.14
CA LEU A 347 -21.85 -10.12 19.64
C LEU A 347 -23.27 -10.40 20.15
N SER A 348 -23.49 -10.18 21.45
CA SER A 348 -24.80 -10.36 22.09
C SER A 348 -25.86 -9.40 21.54
N GLN A 349 -25.48 -8.14 21.24
CA GLN A 349 -26.38 -7.14 20.66
C GLN A 349 -26.98 -7.61 19.33
N PHE A 350 -26.21 -8.31 18.49
CA PHE A 350 -26.65 -8.81 17.19
C PHE A 350 -27.07 -10.29 17.20
N GLY A 351 -27.20 -10.90 18.38
CA GLY A 351 -27.61 -12.30 18.51
C GLY A 351 -26.59 -13.30 17.95
N ILE A 352 -25.32 -12.91 17.83
CA ILE A 352 -24.24 -13.77 17.36
C ILE A 352 -23.76 -14.65 18.53
N PRO A 353 -23.76 -15.99 18.40
CA PRO A 353 -23.21 -16.86 19.44
C PRO A 353 -21.73 -16.57 19.70
N VAL A 354 -21.38 -16.38 20.97
CA VAL A 354 -20.00 -16.09 21.37
C VAL A 354 -19.19 -17.39 21.38
N LEU A 355 -18.31 -17.54 20.39
CA LEU A 355 -17.29 -18.59 20.36
C LEU A 355 -16.10 -18.21 21.23
N LYS A 356 -15.65 -16.95 21.11
CA LYS A 356 -14.59 -16.39 21.95
C LYS A 356 -14.81 -14.90 22.19
N ASP A 357 -14.82 -14.52 23.46
CA ASP A 357 -14.77 -13.12 23.87
C ASP A 357 -13.33 -12.60 23.73
N LEU A 358 -13.12 -11.75 22.73
CA LEU A 358 -11.88 -11.00 22.49
C LEU A 358 -12.25 -9.51 22.37
N PRO A 359 -12.18 -8.73 23.45
CA PRO A 359 -12.62 -7.33 23.44
C PRO A 359 -11.78 -6.43 22.52
N GLY A 360 -10.59 -6.88 22.12
CA GLY A 360 -9.73 -6.17 21.18
C GLY A 360 -10.16 -6.20 19.71
N VAL A 361 -11.04 -7.12 19.30
CA VAL A 361 -11.45 -7.22 17.88
C VAL A 361 -12.21 -5.96 17.48
N GLY A 362 -11.71 -5.29 16.44
CA GLY A 362 -12.22 -4.02 15.94
C GLY A 362 -11.75 -2.80 16.73
N GLN A 363 -10.98 -2.94 17.80
CA GLN A 363 -10.51 -1.82 18.63
C GLN A 363 -9.09 -1.39 18.22
N ASN A 364 -8.56 -0.33 18.85
CA ASN A 364 -7.18 0.14 18.64
C ASN A 364 -6.89 0.50 17.17
N MET A 365 -7.85 1.08 16.44
CA MET A 365 -7.57 1.50 15.08
C MET A 365 -6.62 2.69 15.09
N TRP A 366 -5.47 2.50 14.44
CA TRP A 366 -4.53 3.57 14.11
C TRP A 366 -4.78 4.01 12.68
N ASP A 367 -4.65 5.29 12.39
CA ASP A 367 -4.66 5.80 11.02
C ASP A 367 -3.94 7.16 10.95
N HIS A 368 -3.41 7.49 9.78
CA HIS A 368 -2.78 8.78 9.53
C HIS A 368 -3.80 9.73 8.90
N ALA A 369 -3.92 10.92 9.47
CA ALA A 369 -4.85 11.95 9.01
C ALA A 369 -4.11 13.04 8.24
N LEU A 370 -4.65 13.44 7.09
CA LEU A 370 -4.06 14.30 6.08
C LEU A 370 -4.85 15.60 5.93
N PHE A 371 -4.16 16.74 5.89
CA PHE A 371 -4.73 18.06 5.57
C PHE A 371 -3.61 18.94 5.00
N GLY A 372 -3.94 20.03 4.31
CA GLY A 372 -2.93 20.83 3.63
C GLY A 372 -3.35 22.24 3.29
N THR A 373 -2.47 22.91 2.56
CA THR A 373 -2.68 24.25 2.00
C THR A 373 -2.45 24.25 0.49
N ASP A 374 -3.37 24.87 -0.25
CA ASP A 374 -3.38 24.95 -1.71
C ASP A 374 -2.93 26.34 -2.17
N TYR A 375 -2.03 26.40 -3.15
CA TYR A 375 -1.58 27.65 -3.77
C TYR A 375 -1.62 27.55 -5.29
N ARG A 376 -1.88 28.68 -5.95
CA ARG A 376 -1.62 28.83 -7.38
C ARG A 376 -0.11 28.79 -7.62
N VAL A 377 0.35 28.12 -8.66
CA VAL A 377 1.77 28.02 -9.01
C VAL A 377 2.01 28.30 -10.49
N ASN A 378 3.23 28.70 -10.83
CA ASN A 378 3.67 29.06 -12.18
C ASN A 378 4.30 27.89 -12.94
N VAL A 379 4.18 26.66 -12.42
CA VAL A 379 4.67 25.44 -13.06
C VAL A 379 3.50 24.56 -13.49
N ASN A 380 3.71 23.71 -14.50
CA ASN A 380 2.69 22.76 -14.91
C ASN A 380 2.48 21.70 -13.82
N THR A 381 1.21 21.51 -13.48
CA THR A 381 0.72 20.54 -12.49
C THR A 381 -0.39 19.69 -13.13
N ALA A 382 -1.03 18.80 -12.37
CA ALA A 382 -2.20 18.07 -12.88
C ALA A 382 -3.30 19.01 -13.38
N SER A 383 -3.40 20.23 -12.83
CA SER A 383 -4.32 21.28 -13.28
C SER A 383 -4.11 21.67 -14.75
N ALA A 384 -2.89 21.56 -15.30
CA ALA A 384 -2.62 21.90 -16.69
C ALA A 384 -3.40 21.00 -17.67
N ALA A 385 -3.43 19.68 -17.40
CA ALA A 385 -4.17 18.73 -18.21
C ALA A 385 -5.69 18.89 -18.02
N LEU A 386 -6.15 19.22 -16.81
CA LEU A 386 -7.56 19.51 -16.54
C LEU A 386 -8.07 20.75 -17.31
N ASN A 387 -7.23 21.79 -17.41
CA ASN A 387 -7.58 23.05 -18.06
C ASN A 387 -7.37 23.06 -19.58
N ASN A 388 -6.62 22.10 -20.15
CA ASN A 388 -6.23 22.11 -21.55
C ASN A 388 -6.27 20.70 -22.17
N ALA A 389 -7.29 20.46 -22.99
CA ALA A 389 -7.50 19.19 -23.68
C ALA A 389 -6.34 18.79 -24.61
N THR A 390 -5.62 19.75 -25.20
CA THR A 390 -4.43 19.47 -26.02
C THR A 390 -3.28 18.95 -25.17
N LEU A 391 -3.06 19.52 -23.98
CA LEU A 391 -2.05 19.01 -23.04
C LEU A 391 -2.43 17.63 -22.49
N ALA A 392 -3.72 17.41 -22.17
CA ALA A 392 -4.21 16.09 -21.77
C ALA A 392 -3.98 15.03 -22.87
N ALA A 393 -4.34 15.34 -24.12
CA ALA A 393 -4.11 14.43 -25.23
C ALA A 393 -2.61 14.17 -25.48
N ALA A 394 -1.76 15.19 -25.32
CA ALA A 394 -0.31 15.05 -25.42
C ALA A 394 0.26 14.15 -24.32
N ALA A 395 -0.24 14.27 -23.08
CA ALA A 395 0.13 13.42 -21.95
C ALA A 395 -0.22 11.94 -22.20
N VAL A 396 -1.40 11.67 -22.76
CA VAL A 396 -1.80 10.31 -23.18
C VAL A 396 -0.88 9.78 -24.28
N LYS A 397 -0.64 10.60 -25.31
CA LYS A 397 0.19 10.20 -26.45
C LYS A 397 1.62 9.88 -26.04
N ILE A 398 2.26 10.71 -25.22
CA ILE A 398 3.64 10.44 -24.78
C ILE A 398 3.70 9.18 -23.92
N TYR A 399 2.76 9.00 -22.98
CA TYR A 399 2.68 7.81 -22.16
C TYR A 399 2.53 6.53 -23.00
N GLN A 400 1.68 6.54 -24.02
CA GLN A 400 1.51 5.41 -24.94
C GLN A 400 2.76 5.12 -25.79
N GLN A 401 3.54 6.16 -26.13
CA GLN A 401 4.71 6.02 -26.99
C GLN A 401 5.96 5.52 -26.26
N ASN A 402 6.15 5.93 -25.00
CA ASN A 402 7.40 5.67 -24.29
C ASN A 402 7.26 5.50 -22.77
N ALA A 403 6.03 5.40 -22.25
CA ALA A 403 5.76 5.27 -20.81
C ALA A 403 6.37 6.39 -19.94
N THR A 404 6.47 7.61 -20.47
CA THR A 404 6.95 8.81 -19.75
C THR A 404 5.86 9.87 -19.63
N GLY A 405 6.20 10.99 -18.98
CA GLY A 405 5.30 12.14 -18.85
C GLY A 405 4.38 12.05 -17.64
N PRO A 406 3.47 13.02 -17.47
CA PRO A 406 2.72 13.21 -16.22
C PRO A 406 1.77 12.07 -15.86
N LEU A 407 1.46 11.14 -16.80
CA LEU A 407 0.67 9.94 -16.49
C LEU A 407 1.49 8.80 -15.85
N SER A 408 2.82 8.88 -15.90
CA SER A 408 3.72 7.89 -15.28
C SER A 408 3.96 8.12 -13.78
N ILE A 409 3.30 9.11 -13.18
CA ILE A 409 3.33 9.42 -11.74
C ILE A 409 1.93 9.85 -11.29
N PHE A 410 1.56 9.59 -10.03
CA PHE A 410 0.26 10.04 -9.51
C PHE A 410 0.20 11.53 -9.14
N GLY A 411 1.35 12.21 -9.00
CA GLY A 411 1.43 13.64 -8.70
C GLY A 411 2.36 14.05 -7.55
N ALA A 412 3.03 13.12 -6.88
CA ALA A 412 4.07 13.43 -5.90
C ALA A 412 5.26 12.46 -5.99
N SER A 413 6.48 13.00 -6.04
CA SER A 413 7.73 12.23 -6.06
C SER A 413 8.65 12.49 -4.87
N TYR A 414 8.51 13.61 -4.17
CA TYR A 414 9.38 14.06 -3.09
C TYR A 414 8.60 14.15 -1.79
N TYR A 415 9.16 13.67 -0.68
CA TYR A 415 8.48 13.58 0.62
C TYR A 415 9.41 14.05 1.73
N GLY A 416 8.82 14.51 2.83
CA GLY A 416 9.54 14.92 4.03
C GLY A 416 8.99 14.26 5.28
N PHE A 417 9.83 14.02 6.27
CA PHE A 417 9.43 13.61 7.61
C PHE A 417 10.25 14.40 8.63
N GLU A 418 9.58 15.00 9.59
CA GLU A 418 10.25 15.69 10.70
C GLU A 418 9.40 15.63 11.97
N ASP A 419 10.07 15.76 13.11
CA ASP A 419 9.41 16.29 14.29
C ASP A 419 9.09 17.76 14.07
N LEU A 420 8.01 18.26 14.68
CA LEU A 420 7.66 19.67 14.56
C LEU A 420 8.85 20.54 15.03
N PRO A 421 9.43 21.40 14.16
CA PRO A 421 10.64 22.15 14.50
C PRO A 421 10.33 23.44 15.26
N GLN A 422 11.37 24.09 15.79
CA GLN A 422 11.25 25.45 16.34
C GLN A 422 10.97 26.47 15.21
N PRO A 423 10.20 27.55 15.47
CA PRO A 423 9.58 27.92 16.76
C PRO A 423 8.27 27.16 17.04
N TYR A 424 7.71 26.45 16.07
CA TYR A 424 6.38 25.81 16.17
C TYR A 424 6.26 24.83 17.33
N ARG A 425 7.34 24.08 17.60
CA ARG A 425 7.42 23.18 18.76
C ARG A 425 7.20 23.87 20.10
N SER A 426 7.60 25.14 20.24
CA SER A 426 7.46 25.88 21.50
C SER A 426 6.00 26.21 21.86
N TYR A 427 5.08 26.10 20.91
CA TYR A 427 3.65 26.29 21.15
C TYR A 427 2.94 25.01 21.61
N LEU A 428 3.61 23.85 21.58
CA LEU A 428 3.06 22.62 22.14
C LEU A 428 3.07 22.67 23.67
N THR A 429 2.04 22.12 24.28
CA THR A 429 1.97 22.02 25.74
C THR A 429 2.97 20.99 26.28
N ASN A 430 3.39 21.16 27.53
CA ASN A 430 4.24 20.16 28.21
C ASN A 430 3.58 18.78 28.26
N ALA A 431 2.25 18.72 28.32
CA ALA A 431 1.49 17.48 28.28
C ALA A 431 1.65 16.78 26.92
N SER A 432 1.48 17.51 25.82
CA SER A 432 1.66 16.99 24.47
C SER A 432 3.09 16.56 24.19
N LEU A 433 4.09 17.36 24.58
CA LEU A 433 5.50 16.98 24.48
C LEU A 433 5.83 15.70 25.27
N SER A 434 5.26 15.56 26.48
CA SER A 434 5.44 14.36 27.31
C SER A 434 4.73 13.15 26.69
N ALA A 435 3.54 13.34 26.13
CA ALA A 435 2.78 12.28 25.49
C ALA A 435 3.50 11.74 24.25
N LEU A 436 4.05 12.61 23.41
CA LEU A 436 4.84 12.22 22.25
C LEU A 436 6.08 11.41 22.66
N ALA A 437 6.87 11.94 23.61
CA ALA A 437 8.08 11.27 24.08
C ALA A 437 7.80 9.92 24.79
N ALA A 438 6.65 9.80 25.47
CA ALA A 438 6.28 8.56 26.15
C ALA A 438 5.76 7.48 25.20
N ASN A 439 5.16 7.88 24.07
CA ASN A 439 4.51 6.95 23.16
C ASN A 439 5.33 6.63 21.92
N PHE A 440 6.32 7.44 21.53
CA PHE A 440 7.03 7.26 20.26
C PHE A 440 8.56 7.25 20.47
N PRO A 441 9.29 6.32 19.83
CA PRO A 441 10.76 6.36 19.79
C PRO A 441 11.28 7.66 19.15
N SER A 442 12.50 8.08 19.50
CA SER A 442 13.07 9.34 19.03
C SER A 442 13.36 9.41 17.52
N ASP A 443 13.35 8.27 16.82
CA ASP A 443 13.50 8.23 15.36
C ASP A 443 12.16 8.13 14.63
N TRP A 444 11.04 8.10 15.37
CA TRP A 444 9.69 8.10 14.84
C TRP A 444 9.26 9.54 14.55
N PRO A 445 9.14 9.96 13.28
CA PRO A 445 8.78 11.34 12.96
C PRO A 445 7.38 11.68 13.45
N GLU A 446 7.16 12.90 13.91
CA GLU A 446 5.81 13.35 14.29
C GLU A 446 4.90 13.58 13.07
N LEU A 447 5.49 14.10 11.98
CA LEU A 447 4.79 14.59 10.78
C LEU A 447 5.40 14.04 9.49
N GLU A 448 4.56 13.78 8.50
CA GLU A 448 4.93 13.53 7.10
C GLU A 448 4.47 14.71 6.24
N TRP A 449 5.30 15.14 5.29
CA TRP A 449 5.05 16.22 4.35
C TRP A 449 4.90 15.66 2.94
N LEU A 450 3.71 15.84 2.36
CA LEU A 450 3.34 15.31 1.05
C LEU A 450 3.04 16.47 0.09
N PRO A 451 4.05 16.97 -0.64
CA PRO A 451 3.84 17.94 -1.70
C PRO A 451 3.19 17.25 -2.91
N VAL A 452 2.00 17.70 -3.28
CA VAL A 452 1.21 17.18 -4.39
C VAL A 452 1.14 18.22 -5.49
N SER A 453 1.52 17.85 -6.72
CA SER A 453 1.38 18.64 -7.94
C SER A 453 -0.08 18.78 -8.41
N ALA A 454 -0.98 19.19 -7.51
CA ALA A 454 -2.37 19.48 -7.84
C ALA A 454 -3.10 20.28 -6.74
N TYR A 455 -4.32 20.74 -7.06
CA TYR A 455 -5.31 21.22 -6.09
C TYR A 455 -5.99 20.04 -5.39
N LEU A 456 -6.20 20.13 -4.08
CA LEU A 456 -6.95 19.14 -3.30
C LEU A 456 -8.21 19.70 -2.63
N GLY A 457 -8.24 21.00 -2.34
CA GLY A 457 -9.42 21.65 -1.80
C GLY A 457 -9.92 21.01 -0.50
N PHE A 458 -11.24 20.85 -0.37
CA PHE A 458 -11.86 20.12 0.76
C PHE A 458 -11.91 18.59 0.55
N GLN A 459 -11.03 18.07 -0.31
CA GLN A 459 -10.92 16.64 -0.65
C GLN A 459 -12.17 16.07 -1.34
N GLU A 460 -12.91 16.91 -2.06
CA GLU A 460 -14.10 16.54 -2.85
C GLU A 460 -13.71 15.79 -4.15
N ASP A 461 -14.70 15.38 -4.95
CA ASP A 461 -14.43 14.82 -6.28
C ASP A 461 -13.69 15.79 -7.19
N ARG A 462 -12.39 15.56 -7.31
CA ARG A 462 -11.43 16.35 -8.09
C ARG A 462 -11.78 16.48 -9.56
N GLN A 463 -12.54 15.55 -10.14
CA GLN A 463 -12.97 15.67 -11.53
C GLN A 463 -13.99 16.78 -11.74
N THR A 464 -14.70 17.17 -10.68
CA THR A 464 -15.77 18.16 -10.72
C THR A 464 -15.47 19.42 -9.91
N ALA A 465 -14.76 19.28 -8.79
CA ALA A 465 -14.47 20.35 -7.84
C ALA A 465 -13.18 21.14 -8.14
N ASP A 466 -12.18 20.53 -8.80
CA ASP A 466 -10.91 21.20 -9.07
C ASP A 466 -11.12 22.47 -9.94
N PRO A 467 -10.45 23.59 -9.64
CA PRO A 467 -10.59 24.83 -10.39
C PRO A 467 -10.25 24.70 -11.88
N ARG A 468 -11.17 25.19 -12.73
CA ARG A 468 -11.01 25.26 -14.20
C ARG A 468 -10.82 26.69 -14.71
N ASP A 469 -10.02 27.46 -13.98
CA ASP A 469 -9.78 28.88 -14.23
C ASP A 469 -8.53 29.17 -15.08
N GLY A 470 -7.92 28.13 -15.64
CA GLY A 470 -6.67 28.22 -16.40
C GLY A 470 -5.40 28.29 -15.56
N SER A 471 -5.49 28.33 -14.23
CA SER A 471 -4.33 28.36 -13.33
C SER A 471 -3.83 26.94 -13.00
N ASN A 472 -2.55 26.86 -12.61
CA ASN A 472 -1.98 25.65 -12.02
C ASN A 472 -2.01 25.75 -10.50
N TYR A 473 -2.20 24.62 -9.83
CA TYR A 473 -2.28 24.53 -8.37
C TYR A 473 -1.39 23.43 -7.84
N ALA A 474 -0.81 23.67 -6.67
CA ALA A 474 -0.07 22.68 -5.92
C ALA A 474 -0.42 22.76 -4.44
N THR A 475 -0.27 21.63 -3.75
CA THR A 475 -0.64 21.47 -2.35
C THR A 475 0.57 21.00 -1.55
N ILE A 476 0.81 21.56 -0.37
CA ILE A 476 1.66 20.92 0.64
C ILE A 476 0.71 20.34 1.68
N ASN A 477 0.58 19.01 1.72
CA ASN A 477 -0.13 18.36 2.80
C ASN A 477 0.81 17.96 3.92
N THR A 478 0.25 17.82 5.10
CA THR A 478 0.86 17.16 6.24
C THR A 478 -0.01 16.00 6.68
N ALA A 479 0.60 14.85 6.94
CA ALA A 479 -0.02 13.77 7.68
C ALA A 479 0.55 13.68 9.09
N ILE A 480 -0.32 13.50 10.09
CA ILE A 480 0.12 13.17 11.46
C ILE A 480 0.46 11.68 11.48
N VAL A 481 1.75 11.37 11.62
CA VAL A 481 2.27 9.99 11.64
C VAL A 481 2.62 9.52 13.05
N SER A 482 2.35 10.34 14.06
CA SER A 482 2.42 10.04 15.50
C SER A 482 1.07 10.18 16.22
N PRO A 483 -0.06 9.71 15.65
CA PRO A 483 -1.37 10.01 16.19
C PRO A 483 -1.57 9.37 17.58
N LEU A 484 -2.21 10.11 18.49
CA LEU A 484 -2.67 9.62 19.80
C LEU A 484 -4.17 9.28 19.81
N SER A 485 -4.95 9.87 18.90
CA SER A 485 -6.35 9.50 18.68
C SER A 485 -6.47 8.03 18.27
N ARG A 486 -7.46 7.31 18.81
CA ARG A 486 -7.73 5.91 18.47
C ARG A 486 -9.16 5.72 18.00
N GLY A 487 -9.28 4.96 16.93
CA GLY A 487 -10.54 4.59 16.32
C GLY A 487 -10.97 3.16 16.63
N ASN A 488 -12.09 2.76 16.03
CA ASN A 488 -12.59 1.40 16.06
C ASN A 488 -13.43 1.04 14.83
N VAL A 489 -13.70 -0.25 14.69
CA VAL A 489 -14.60 -0.88 13.74
C VAL A 489 -15.61 -1.71 14.53
N SER A 490 -16.89 -1.58 14.21
CA SER A 490 -17.97 -2.34 14.85
C SER A 490 -18.95 -2.92 13.83
N LEU A 491 -19.85 -3.77 14.30
CA LEU A 491 -20.90 -4.35 13.48
C LEU A 491 -22.10 -3.39 13.36
N GLN A 492 -22.69 -3.34 12.17
CA GLN A 492 -24.02 -2.78 11.95
C GLN A 492 -25.12 -3.85 12.03
N SER A 493 -24.78 -5.11 11.75
CA SER A 493 -25.68 -6.27 11.80
C SER A 493 -24.88 -7.57 11.99
N ALA A 494 -25.58 -8.71 12.03
CA ALA A 494 -24.95 -10.04 12.02
C ALA A 494 -24.52 -10.54 10.63
N SER A 495 -24.57 -9.70 9.60
CA SER A 495 -24.27 -10.05 8.21
C SER A 495 -22.98 -9.37 7.73
N MET A 496 -22.14 -10.11 7.01
CA MET A 496 -21.01 -9.52 6.28
C MET A 496 -21.45 -8.66 5.09
N LEU A 497 -22.68 -8.84 4.59
CA LEU A 497 -23.18 -8.05 3.45
C LEU A 497 -23.46 -6.59 3.82
N ASP A 498 -23.68 -6.32 5.11
CA ASP A 498 -23.82 -4.96 5.60
C ASP A 498 -22.41 -4.42 5.91
N PRO A 499 -22.05 -3.20 5.48
CA PRO A 499 -20.74 -2.64 5.76
C PRO A 499 -20.53 -2.46 7.27
N PRO A 500 -19.28 -2.57 7.77
CA PRO A 500 -19.01 -2.31 9.17
C PRO A 500 -19.13 -0.82 9.49
N LEU A 501 -19.38 -0.51 10.77
CA LEU A 501 -19.28 0.86 11.27
C LEU A 501 -17.80 1.21 11.44
N ILE A 502 -17.31 2.20 10.71
CA ILE A 502 -15.89 2.58 10.70
C ILE A 502 -15.74 3.94 11.38
N ASN A 503 -14.99 4.00 12.48
CA ASN A 503 -14.73 5.23 13.22
C ASN A 503 -13.24 5.47 13.42
N PRO A 504 -12.55 6.17 12.51
CA PRO A 504 -11.13 6.54 12.68
C PRO A 504 -10.88 7.47 13.87
N ASN A 505 -11.86 8.31 14.20
CA ASN A 505 -11.86 9.15 15.39
C ASN A 505 -10.68 10.16 15.42
N TRP A 506 -10.28 10.66 14.25
CA TRP A 506 -9.18 11.63 14.11
C TRP A 506 -9.42 12.91 14.90
N LEU A 507 -8.31 13.55 15.33
CA LEU A 507 -8.30 14.82 16.08
C LEU A 507 -9.21 14.83 17.31
N THR A 508 -9.18 13.75 18.09
CA THR A 508 -9.86 13.68 19.40
C THR A 508 -8.89 13.78 20.57
N ASP A 509 -7.60 13.50 20.35
CA ASP A 509 -6.55 13.81 21.32
C ASP A 509 -6.08 15.28 21.16
N PRO A 510 -5.91 16.04 22.26
CA PRO A 510 -5.41 17.42 22.21
C PRO A 510 -4.03 17.55 21.54
N THR A 511 -3.15 16.56 21.68
CA THR A 511 -1.82 16.58 21.07
C THR A 511 -1.88 16.53 19.55
N ASP A 512 -2.78 15.71 19.00
CA ASP A 512 -2.99 15.64 17.56
C ASP A 512 -3.51 16.98 17.02
N ILE A 513 -4.39 17.65 17.78
CA ILE A 513 -4.91 18.99 17.45
C ILE A 513 -3.78 20.03 17.46
N GLU A 514 -2.93 20.03 18.48
CA GLU A 514 -1.80 20.95 18.58
C GLU A 514 -0.80 20.74 17.41
N LEU A 515 -0.44 19.48 17.10
CA LEU A 515 0.38 19.14 15.94
C LEU A 515 -0.27 19.58 14.62
N ALA A 516 -1.58 19.40 14.48
CA ALA A 516 -2.30 19.80 13.27
C ALA A 516 -2.23 21.30 13.02
N ILE A 517 -2.51 22.10 14.05
CA ILE A 517 -2.50 23.57 13.95
C ILE A 517 -1.09 24.06 13.64
N GLN A 518 -0.09 23.60 14.39
CA GLN A 518 1.29 24.09 14.25
C GLN A 518 1.95 23.63 12.95
N SER A 519 1.59 22.44 12.43
CA SER A 519 2.05 22.01 11.12
C SER A 519 1.50 22.88 9.98
N LEU A 520 0.27 23.41 10.07
CA LEU A 520 -0.25 24.34 9.06
C LEU A 520 0.52 25.68 9.06
N HIS A 521 0.89 26.20 10.23
CA HIS A 521 1.77 27.38 10.30
C HIS A 521 3.13 27.13 9.64
N ARG A 522 3.67 25.92 9.84
CA ARG A 522 4.89 25.44 9.20
C ARG A 522 4.75 25.26 7.67
N GLN A 523 3.61 24.77 7.17
CA GLN A 523 3.31 24.74 5.72
C GLN A 523 3.41 26.14 5.11
N ARG A 524 2.85 27.15 5.78
CA ARG A 524 2.87 28.55 5.31
C ARG A 524 4.26 29.17 5.28
N GLU A 525 5.16 28.76 6.17
CA GLU A 525 6.57 29.16 6.10
C GLU A 525 7.25 28.63 4.83
N ILE A 526 7.02 27.36 4.51
CA ILE A 526 7.55 26.74 3.28
C ILE A 526 6.99 27.48 2.05
N TRP A 527 5.69 27.75 2.03
CA TRP A 527 5.06 28.54 0.96
C TRP A 527 5.59 29.98 0.87
N SER A 528 5.90 30.62 2.00
CA SER A 528 6.50 31.95 2.02
C SER A 528 7.86 31.94 1.31
N TYR A 529 8.71 30.95 1.59
CA TYR A 529 9.95 30.78 0.85
C TYR A 529 9.70 30.56 -0.65
N LEU A 530 8.81 29.65 -1.03
CA LEU A 530 8.50 29.36 -2.44
C LEU A 530 7.94 30.59 -3.18
N THR A 531 7.15 31.42 -2.50
CA THR A 531 6.65 32.71 -3.00
C THR A 531 7.82 33.66 -3.28
N ASN A 532 8.75 33.80 -2.35
CA ASN A 532 9.93 34.66 -2.51
C ASN A 532 10.85 34.19 -3.65
N GLN A 533 10.82 32.90 -3.99
CA GLN A 533 11.52 32.36 -5.16
C GLN A 533 10.74 32.51 -6.48
N GLY A 534 9.55 33.10 -6.46
CA GLY A 534 8.73 33.38 -7.66
C GLY A 534 7.91 32.19 -8.19
N LEU A 535 7.78 31.11 -7.43
CA LEU A 535 6.95 29.96 -7.83
C LEU A 535 5.46 30.31 -7.88
N THR A 536 5.03 31.19 -6.97
CA THR A 536 3.64 31.61 -6.80
C THR A 536 3.58 33.13 -6.59
N ASN A 537 2.43 33.74 -6.86
CA ASN A 537 2.17 35.14 -6.54
C ASN A 537 1.84 35.36 -5.04
N GLY A 538 1.91 34.31 -4.22
CA GLY A 538 1.67 34.37 -2.78
C GLY A 538 0.20 34.33 -2.37
N VAL A 539 -0.71 34.21 -3.33
CA VAL A 539 -2.14 34.09 -3.03
C VAL A 539 -2.46 32.65 -2.64
N GLU A 540 -2.65 32.44 -1.34
CA GLU A 540 -3.16 31.17 -0.76
C GLU A 540 -4.60 30.95 -1.26
N ALA A 541 -4.82 29.85 -1.98
CA ALA A 541 -6.14 29.49 -2.49
C ALA A 541 -7.02 28.87 -1.41
N LEU A 542 -6.44 28.00 -0.59
CA LEU A 542 -7.08 27.38 0.56
C LEU A 542 -6.05 27.14 1.67
N PRO A 543 -6.35 27.43 2.96
CA PRO A 543 -7.58 28.00 3.51
C PRO A 543 -7.85 29.48 3.19
N GLY A 544 -6.84 30.18 2.66
CA GLY A 544 -6.90 31.60 2.37
C GLY A 544 -6.41 32.48 3.54
N ALA A 545 -5.97 33.69 3.19
CA ALA A 545 -5.23 34.58 4.08
C ALA A 545 -5.98 35.05 5.34
N ASN A 546 -7.32 34.90 5.39
CA ASN A 546 -8.13 35.30 6.55
C ASN A 546 -8.12 34.25 7.69
N VAL A 547 -7.73 33.01 7.40
CA VAL A 547 -7.64 31.95 8.41
C VAL A 547 -6.31 32.09 9.13
N THR A 548 -6.30 32.72 10.30
CA THR A 548 -5.06 33.14 10.98
C THR A 548 -4.96 32.70 12.43
N SER A 549 -6.08 32.69 13.18
CA SER A 549 -6.08 32.20 14.55
C SER A 549 -6.03 30.68 14.60
N ASP A 550 -5.51 30.11 15.68
CA ASP A 550 -5.47 28.66 15.89
C ASP A 550 -6.88 28.04 15.85
N ALA A 551 -7.91 28.78 16.30
CA ALA A 551 -9.30 28.35 16.22
C ALA A 551 -9.81 28.30 14.77
N ASP A 552 -9.48 29.29 13.94
CA ASP A 552 -9.85 29.30 12.52
C ASP A 552 -9.12 28.18 11.77
N ILE A 553 -7.84 27.98 12.07
CA ILE A 553 -7.00 26.93 11.49
C ILE A 553 -7.58 25.56 11.84
N LEU A 554 -7.93 25.30 13.10
CA LEU A 554 -8.56 24.06 13.50
C LEU A 554 -9.90 23.85 12.78
N ALA A 555 -10.75 24.88 12.74
CA ALA A 555 -12.04 24.79 12.07
C ALA A 555 -11.91 24.50 10.56
N TYR A 556 -10.86 25.03 9.92
CA TYR A 556 -10.51 24.68 8.55
C TYR A 556 -10.06 23.22 8.43
N ILE A 557 -9.08 22.80 9.24
CA ILE A 557 -8.54 21.44 9.21
C ILE A 557 -9.66 20.42 9.42
N GLN A 558 -10.56 20.63 10.37
CA GLN A 558 -11.70 19.72 10.59
C GLN A 558 -12.61 19.59 9.35
N LYS A 559 -12.72 20.63 8.52
CA LYS A 559 -13.49 20.61 7.26
C LYS A 559 -12.73 19.98 6.09
N SER A 560 -11.39 19.97 6.10
CA SER A 560 -10.57 19.47 4.98
C SER A 560 -9.85 18.15 5.27
N ILE A 561 -9.76 17.73 6.53
CA ILE A 561 -9.05 16.52 6.96
C ILE A 561 -9.62 15.27 6.27
N ILE A 562 -8.74 14.38 5.83
CA ILE A 562 -9.12 13.10 5.23
C ILE A 562 -8.11 12.04 5.66
N GLN A 563 -8.43 10.77 5.48
CA GLN A 563 -7.45 9.69 5.57
C GLN A 563 -6.35 9.82 4.50
N VAL A 564 -5.15 9.32 4.79
CA VAL A 564 -4.19 8.88 3.76
C VAL A 564 -4.30 7.37 3.48
N TYR A 565 -5.41 6.75 3.91
CA TYR A 565 -5.79 5.36 3.65
C TYR A 565 -4.93 4.30 4.39
N HIS A 566 -4.42 4.61 5.58
CA HIS A 566 -3.43 3.78 6.28
C HIS A 566 -3.96 3.04 7.51
N ALA A 567 -5.28 3.03 7.72
CA ALA A 567 -5.88 2.39 8.89
C ALA A 567 -5.32 0.97 9.15
N ALA A 568 -4.99 0.68 10.40
CA ALA A 568 -4.35 -0.55 10.85
C ALA A 568 -4.74 -0.93 12.29
N ALA A 569 -4.23 -2.09 12.74
CA ALA A 569 -4.23 -2.57 14.13
C ALA A 569 -5.58 -2.93 14.77
N THR A 570 -6.63 -3.13 13.96
CA THR A 570 -7.98 -3.53 14.43
C THR A 570 -8.09 -5.00 14.88
N CYS A 571 -7.07 -5.81 14.63
CA CYS A 571 -6.87 -7.16 15.13
C CYS A 571 -5.51 -7.22 15.83
N LYS A 572 -5.31 -6.32 16.80
CA LYS A 572 -4.02 -6.04 17.45
C LYS A 572 -3.20 -7.30 17.74
N MET A 573 -1.98 -7.35 17.21
CA MET A 573 -0.97 -8.33 17.62
C MET A 573 -0.39 -7.94 18.98
N GLY A 574 -0.22 -8.91 19.86
CA GLY A 574 0.35 -8.66 21.18
C GLY A 574 0.69 -9.93 21.93
N VAL A 575 1.10 -9.75 23.19
CA VAL A 575 1.39 -10.84 24.13
C VAL A 575 0.10 -11.38 24.76
N ARG A 576 0.14 -12.63 25.22
CA ARG A 576 -1.04 -13.35 25.73
C ARG A 576 -1.72 -12.69 26.94
N ASN A 577 -0.99 -11.91 27.72
CA ASN A 577 -1.50 -11.19 28.89
C ASN A 577 -2.02 -9.77 28.58
N ASP A 578 -1.88 -9.29 27.34
CA ASP A 578 -2.57 -8.09 26.87
C ASP A 578 -4.04 -8.45 26.59
N SER A 579 -4.95 -7.88 27.39
CA SER A 579 -6.39 -8.13 27.23
C SER A 579 -6.97 -7.61 25.91
N MET A 580 -6.27 -6.70 25.23
CA MET A 580 -6.66 -6.14 23.94
C MET A 580 -6.01 -6.86 22.74
N ALA A 581 -5.10 -7.81 22.98
CA ALA A 581 -4.50 -8.58 21.90
C ALA A 581 -5.51 -9.57 21.31
N VAL A 582 -5.57 -9.60 19.98
CA VAL A 582 -6.44 -10.49 19.20
C VAL A 582 -5.64 -11.68 18.66
N ILE A 583 -4.40 -11.42 18.25
CA ILE A 583 -3.50 -12.40 17.67
C ILE A 583 -2.13 -12.38 18.36
N ASP A 584 -1.42 -13.50 18.31
CA ASP A 584 -0.03 -13.57 18.78
C ASP A 584 1.00 -13.13 17.71
N SER A 585 2.29 -13.16 18.04
CA SER A 585 3.40 -12.78 17.14
C SER A 585 3.53 -13.67 15.90
N GLN A 586 2.79 -14.78 15.84
CA GLN A 586 2.69 -15.68 14.68
C GLN A 586 1.38 -15.44 13.93
N ALA A 587 0.68 -14.33 14.21
CA ALA A 587 -0.60 -13.96 13.62
C ALA A 587 -1.76 -14.93 13.92
N ARG A 588 -1.63 -15.82 14.92
CA ARG A 588 -2.68 -16.81 15.28
C ARG A 588 -3.71 -16.18 16.20
N VAL A 589 -4.99 -16.42 15.93
CA VAL A 589 -6.10 -15.84 16.72
C VAL A 589 -6.23 -16.53 18.08
N TYR A 590 -6.17 -15.73 19.16
CA TYR A 590 -6.23 -16.26 20.50
C TYR A 590 -7.54 -17.02 20.81
N GLY A 591 -7.41 -18.20 21.42
CA GLY A 591 -8.56 -19.02 21.80
C GLY A 591 -9.18 -19.83 20.66
N THR A 592 -8.50 -19.89 19.50
CA THR A 592 -8.87 -20.71 18.35
C THR A 592 -7.69 -21.60 17.92
N GLN A 593 -7.97 -22.54 17.02
CA GLN A 593 -6.95 -23.33 16.33
C GLN A 593 -7.11 -23.14 14.82
N SER A 594 -6.01 -23.24 14.07
CA SER A 594 -6.02 -23.21 12.60
C SER A 594 -6.59 -21.93 11.98
N LEU A 595 -6.47 -20.79 12.69
CA LEU A 595 -6.93 -19.49 12.23
C LEU A 595 -5.86 -18.42 12.43
N ARG A 596 -5.55 -17.69 11.36
CA ARG A 596 -4.69 -16.50 11.39
C ARG A 596 -5.38 -15.27 10.82
N VAL A 597 -4.87 -14.10 11.20
CA VAL A 597 -5.19 -12.83 10.54
C VAL A 597 -3.88 -12.23 10.04
N VAL A 598 -3.74 -12.03 8.73
CA VAL A 598 -2.51 -11.54 8.09
C VAL A 598 -2.87 -10.40 7.13
N ASP A 599 -2.96 -9.19 7.66
CA ASP A 599 -3.08 -7.93 6.92
C ASP A 599 -2.76 -6.74 7.85
N ALA A 600 -3.08 -5.50 7.45
CA ALA A 600 -2.82 -4.31 8.27
C ALA A 600 -3.58 -4.30 9.62
N SER A 601 -4.70 -5.03 9.75
CA SER A 601 -5.38 -5.22 11.04
C SER A 601 -4.49 -5.93 12.07
N SER A 602 -3.56 -6.76 11.61
CA SER A 602 -2.67 -7.58 12.43
C SER A 602 -1.56 -6.81 13.11
N PHE A 603 -1.38 -5.53 12.82
CA PHE A 603 -0.29 -4.76 13.41
C PHE A 603 -0.58 -4.50 14.91
N PRO A 604 0.43 -4.40 15.80
CA PRO A 604 0.23 -3.89 17.16
C PRO A 604 -0.17 -2.41 17.16
N PHE A 605 0.41 -1.65 16.22
CA PHE A 605 0.17 -0.24 15.92
C PHE A 605 0.54 0.04 14.46
N LEU A 606 0.15 1.18 13.90
CA LEU A 606 0.59 1.62 12.58
C LEU A 606 2.02 2.21 12.67
N PRO A 607 3.05 1.64 12.02
CA PRO A 607 4.37 2.26 11.96
C PRO A 607 4.37 3.59 11.18
N PRO A 608 5.38 4.45 11.33
CA PRO A 608 5.38 5.76 10.68
C PRO A 608 5.41 5.64 9.15
N GLY A 609 4.64 6.51 8.50
CA GLY A 609 4.45 6.59 7.05
C GLY A 609 3.50 5.54 6.46
N HIS A 610 3.87 4.89 5.37
CA HIS A 610 3.00 4.12 4.47
C HIS A 610 3.15 2.63 4.71
N PRO A 611 2.06 1.91 5.03
CA PRO A 611 2.15 0.53 5.54
C PRO A 611 2.40 -0.52 4.47
N GLN A 612 2.39 -0.17 3.17
CA GLN A 612 2.43 -1.13 2.07
C GLN A 612 3.60 -2.11 2.19
N SER A 613 4.82 -1.62 2.43
CA SER A 613 6.02 -2.44 2.58
C SER A 613 5.91 -3.39 3.77
N THR A 614 5.41 -2.90 4.91
CA THR A 614 5.23 -3.67 6.14
C THR A 614 4.17 -4.76 5.97
N ILE A 615 3.12 -4.51 5.19
CA ILE A 615 2.10 -5.52 4.86
C ILE A 615 2.71 -6.68 4.08
N TYR A 616 3.55 -6.39 3.07
CA TYR A 616 4.26 -7.43 2.32
C TYR A 616 5.27 -8.17 3.20
N ALA A 617 6.05 -7.46 4.01
CA ALA A 617 7.04 -8.06 4.91
C ALA A 617 6.37 -8.99 5.93
N LEU A 618 5.23 -8.60 6.51
CA LEU A 618 4.46 -9.46 7.41
C LEU A 618 3.95 -10.71 6.70
N ALA A 619 3.41 -10.57 5.48
CA ALA A 619 2.94 -11.72 4.70
C ALA A 619 4.08 -12.69 4.36
N GLU A 620 5.25 -12.18 3.95
CA GLU A 620 6.45 -12.98 3.68
C GLU A 620 6.96 -13.70 4.94
N LYS A 621 6.96 -13.02 6.09
CA LYS A 621 7.34 -13.62 7.38
C LYS A 621 6.40 -14.74 7.78
N ILE A 622 5.09 -14.49 7.82
CA ILE A 622 4.13 -15.49 8.26
C ILE A 622 4.08 -16.68 7.26
N ALA A 623 4.26 -16.44 5.96
CA ALA A 623 4.41 -17.52 4.99
C ALA A 623 5.62 -18.42 5.30
N ALA A 624 6.78 -17.81 5.60
CA ALA A 624 7.99 -18.53 5.96
C ALA A 624 7.80 -19.36 7.25
N ASP A 625 7.16 -18.77 8.25
CA ASP A 625 6.85 -19.43 9.53
C ASP A 625 5.91 -20.64 9.32
N ILE A 626 4.91 -20.53 8.43
CA ILE A 626 3.99 -21.65 8.09
C ILE A 626 4.72 -22.77 7.35
N LEU A 627 5.64 -22.44 6.44
CA LEU A 627 6.39 -23.41 5.63
C LEU A 627 7.55 -24.05 6.41
N GLY A 628 7.87 -23.56 7.62
CA GLY A 628 8.99 -24.06 8.43
C GLY A 628 10.37 -23.64 7.89
N ASN A 629 10.41 -22.57 7.09
CA ASN A 629 11.64 -22.01 6.53
C ASN A 629 12.10 -20.83 7.41
N ASP A 630 12.87 -21.08 8.47
CA ASP A 630 13.51 -20.02 9.26
C ASP A 630 14.53 -19.26 8.40
N THR A 631 14.24 -17.98 8.08
CA THR A 631 15.10 -16.96 7.41
C THR A 631 15.93 -17.38 6.18
N PRO A 632 16.01 -16.55 5.10
CA PRO A 632 17.15 -16.65 4.20
C PRO A 632 18.43 -16.49 5.03
N GLY A 633 19.30 -17.51 5.06
CA GLY A 633 20.40 -17.63 6.01
C GLY A 633 21.38 -16.45 6.03
N PRO A 634 22.27 -16.37 7.05
CA PRO A 634 23.15 -15.24 7.29
C PRO A 634 24.29 -15.20 6.25
N GLY A 635 24.00 -14.66 5.07
CA GLY A 635 24.99 -14.24 4.09
C GLY A 635 25.44 -12.77 4.28
N TYR A 636 24.79 -12.03 5.18
CA TYR A 636 25.08 -10.62 5.40
C TYR A 636 26.23 -10.43 6.40
N LYS A 637 27.42 -10.16 5.88
CA LYS A 637 28.48 -9.52 6.68
C LYS A 637 28.14 -8.03 6.74
N MET A 638 27.75 -7.56 7.93
CA MET A 638 27.61 -6.15 8.27
C MET A 638 28.83 -5.35 7.75
N GLY A 639 28.57 -4.33 6.93
CA GLY A 639 29.51 -3.21 6.79
C GLY A 639 29.68 -2.49 8.13
N PRO A 640 30.76 -1.72 8.34
CA PRO A 640 31.15 -1.27 9.68
C PRO A 640 30.08 -0.38 10.33
N ASP A 641 29.65 -0.86 11.50
CA ASP A 641 29.03 -0.20 12.65
C ASP A 641 28.67 1.29 12.51
N TYR A 642 27.39 1.58 12.26
CA TYR A 642 26.82 2.93 12.18
C TYR A 642 26.74 3.65 13.54
N SER A 643 27.06 2.98 14.65
CA SER A 643 27.10 3.61 15.98
C SER A 643 28.22 4.67 16.11
N ALA A 644 29.21 4.68 15.21
CA ALA A 644 30.36 5.59 15.27
C ALA A 644 30.13 7.00 14.69
N MET A 645 28.99 7.29 14.04
CA MET A 645 28.75 8.62 13.43
C MET A 645 28.06 9.65 14.35
N LEU A 646 27.67 9.29 15.57
CA LEU A 646 27.07 10.22 16.53
C LEU A 646 28.06 10.82 17.55
N GLY A 647 29.37 10.61 17.37
CA GLY A 647 30.37 11.02 18.36
C GLY A 647 31.71 11.45 17.77
N ALA A 648 31.77 12.53 17.00
CA ALA A 648 33.05 13.19 16.72
C ALA A 648 32.91 14.72 16.72
N LYS A 649 33.38 15.31 17.82
CA LYS A 649 33.60 16.75 17.97
C LYS A 649 34.52 17.28 16.87
N SER A 650 34.11 18.44 16.33
CA SER A 650 34.93 19.42 15.62
C SER A 650 36.44 19.28 15.87
N LYS A 651 37.19 18.98 14.80
CA LYS A 651 38.60 19.34 14.70
C LYS A 651 38.82 20.14 13.43
N THR A 652 39.16 21.39 13.68
CA THR A 652 39.75 22.39 12.79
C THR A 652 40.77 21.77 11.84
N VAL A 653 40.59 21.96 10.54
CA VAL A 653 41.63 21.68 9.54
C VAL A 653 42.32 23.00 9.19
N THR A 654 43.57 23.11 9.63
CA THR A 654 44.52 24.12 9.17
C THR A 654 45.16 23.68 7.86
N ASN A 655 45.29 24.65 6.96
CA ASN A 655 45.98 24.60 5.67
C ASN A 655 47.43 24.11 5.75
N SER A 656 47.88 23.28 4.78
CA SER A 656 49.26 23.32 4.28
C SER A 656 49.39 22.68 2.88
N ASN A 657 49.92 23.48 1.96
CA ASN A 657 50.39 23.12 0.62
C ASN A 657 51.46 22.02 0.61
N SER A 658 51.46 21.17 -0.42
CA SER A 658 52.69 20.83 -1.16
C SER A 658 52.39 20.14 -2.50
N ASN A 659 53.13 20.59 -3.53
CA ASN A 659 53.13 20.16 -4.92
C ASN A 659 53.46 18.67 -5.15
N GLY A 660 52.90 18.10 -6.22
CA GLY A 660 53.36 16.84 -6.81
C GLY A 660 52.77 16.63 -8.21
N ALA A 661 53.54 16.97 -9.24
CA ALA A 661 53.19 16.78 -10.64
C ALA A 661 53.22 15.29 -11.05
N GLY A 662 52.25 14.86 -11.86
CA GLY A 662 52.22 13.54 -12.49
C GLY A 662 51.35 13.56 -13.74
N ALA A 663 52.00 13.67 -14.90
CA ALA A 663 51.37 13.65 -16.22
C ALA A 663 50.88 12.23 -16.57
N VAL A 664 49.70 12.12 -17.19
CA VAL A 664 49.27 10.91 -17.90
C VAL A 664 48.90 11.29 -19.33
N ARG A 665 49.55 10.59 -20.27
CA ARG A 665 49.48 10.78 -21.71
C ARG A 665 48.20 10.20 -22.31
N ILE A 666 47.81 10.86 -23.40
CA ILE A 666 46.75 10.55 -24.36
C ILE A 666 47.19 9.42 -25.29
N GLY A 667 46.26 8.52 -25.60
CA GLY A 667 46.18 7.72 -26.84
C GLY A 667 44.74 7.20 -26.94
N GLY A 668 43.93 7.43 -27.97
CA GLY A 668 44.20 7.88 -29.32
C GLY A 668 44.17 6.70 -30.30
N ILE A 669 42.98 6.15 -30.61
CA ILE A 669 42.69 5.48 -31.89
C ILE A 669 41.26 5.84 -32.33
N SER A 670 41.18 6.30 -33.57
CA SER A 670 40.01 6.65 -34.38
C SER A 670 39.84 5.59 -35.47
N MET A 671 38.59 5.30 -35.87
CA MET A 671 38.16 4.99 -37.25
C MET A 671 36.62 4.98 -37.27
N THR A 672 35.95 6.03 -37.76
CA THR A 672 35.55 6.38 -39.15
C THR A 672 34.11 5.97 -39.51
N THR A 673 33.37 7.02 -39.86
CA THR A 673 32.05 7.22 -40.47
C THR A 673 31.77 6.50 -41.80
N ALA A 674 30.51 6.10 -42.06
CA ALA A 674 29.76 6.39 -43.31
C ALA A 674 28.26 5.97 -43.31
N ALA A 675 27.38 6.98 -43.49
CA ALA A 675 26.22 7.08 -44.41
C ALA A 675 25.00 6.13 -44.23
N LEU A 676 23.77 6.55 -43.86
CA LEU A 676 22.75 7.50 -44.40
C LEU A 676 21.94 7.03 -45.65
N CYS A 677 20.62 6.87 -45.45
CA CYS A 677 19.48 6.92 -46.42
C CYS A 677 19.31 5.76 -47.44
N LEU A 678 18.12 5.29 -47.88
CA LEU A 678 16.72 5.74 -47.86
C LEU A 678 15.81 4.62 -48.48
N LEU A 679 14.49 4.67 -48.19
CA LEU A 679 13.31 4.09 -48.92
C LEU A 679 12.99 2.59 -48.71
N GLY A 680 11.73 2.16 -48.59
CA GLY A 680 10.45 2.85 -48.72
C GLY A 680 9.24 1.93 -48.47
N SER A 681 8.14 2.58 -48.14
CA SER A 681 6.72 2.20 -48.08
C SER A 681 6.21 1.03 -48.94
N MET A 682 5.28 0.25 -48.36
CA MET A 682 4.03 -0.36 -48.89
C MET A 682 3.77 -1.68 -48.10
N PHE A 683 2.63 -1.95 -47.46
CA PHE A 683 1.31 -2.16 -48.04
C PHE A 683 0.18 -2.06 -46.99
N TYR A 684 -1.00 -1.68 -47.49
CA TYR A 684 -2.31 -1.62 -46.84
C TYR A 684 -3.07 -2.97 -46.97
N TYR A 685 -4.08 -3.14 -46.11
CA TYR A 685 -5.31 -3.96 -46.21
C TYR A 685 -5.46 -5.31 -45.47
N LEU A 686 -6.48 -5.33 -44.57
CA LEU A 686 -7.50 -6.35 -44.21
C LEU A 686 -7.01 -7.79 -43.95
N VAL A 687 -7.24 -8.39 -42.77
CA VAL A 687 -8.52 -8.67 -42.08
C VAL A 687 -8.28 -8.72 -40.57
#